data_AF-A0A9W8HTI8-F1
#
_entry.id   AF-A0A9W8HTI8-F1
#
_cell.length_a   1.000
_cell.length_b   1.000
_cell.length_c   1.000
_cell.angle_alpha   90.00
_cell.angle_beta   90.00
_cell.angle_gamma   90.00
#
_symmetry.space_group_name_H-M   'P 1'
#
loop_
_entity.id
_entity.type
_entity.pdbx_description
1 polymer ?
#
loop_
_entity_poly.entity_id
_entity_poly.type
_entity_poly.pdbx_seq_one_letter_code
_entity_poly.pdbx_strand_id
1 'polypeptide(L)'
;MSNTGTNPESLAIDDLQISQIVTPSKSSSSKQSGQFKNIPATPSRLRETAVSTTGDAADNNPELEERRKVIGKSVVARLLKDKPFKSIMNQLQLGAQYDSFRDASGDIFLDIARRSLVFSHGKFKRAESQGPYQDKESALVSHFIDIHQEICNIADQNLKGTSYQTSPYTFHDAQNCTMAGSNIRPDGVFGFGKSLRSFSTVHIVLEAKRTSYAADIPNNVLGQLGDYALAVWREQPLRKFVPVLFLHGKMLDLFIFTRGNVYRGDMGYIGYAGGSTLNKQATSDIAEAYRDLWFLLTLPTEKFGHICHLENASYGIKVLSDNSSTRMNVEESSENSRNVVSFEDRIHKTVHIFGRLAYLYRSSYQGKPVVVKISWSPVDRLPECAMYEALQAAGVPGVPNVISHGFISDDLFGYRVELLLLEDCGIPIGAYFAESGSDTKSRSEREGELAEYTKQIATTLVRAYDSGILHRDISYGNITIKNKRAYLIDWGYAKFLPWAHTGELAQRWGFGDTNVTQNENEHDSITGTPLFMSVQILLGATERSIMHDLESLFMVMLHSLASINGRVPDSDDPKYGWKFLGSDMTATLRLGCLCCPQKYLEKFGCGDCGQVVKSVADSMYRLLFTEDDIFLGGKLILDKNYKRRFDSAAAAVFMGDDPSRLLQIHLDSPEEPDIEVQEIANEYTVQTAANHQQRHVSALPVPVAAAKSNVPATQTKPPRNLHIRNAPRVRSDAALNKDRMGITGRRVAPALADTVTQGQTAQVARPGSGISNRGAFARLARPTEASTRRAANRSVVNRTASRAASRADSSPRQQQPQLPIPDDEIGGFARERNRKDHRFK
;
A
#
# COMPACT_ATOMS: atom_id res chain seq x y z
N MET A 1 9.16 80.80 -38.42
CA MET A 1 9.62 79.45 -38.80
C MET A 1 9.47 78.57 -37.55
N SER A 2 8.53 77.63 -37.36
CA SER A 2 7.53 76.89 -38.18
C SER A 2 7.76 75.38 -38.01
N ASN A 3 6.80 74.45 -37.91
CA ASN A 3 5.32 74.47 -37.84
C ASN A 3 4.87 73.04 -37.36
N THR A 4 3.68 72.74 -36.80
CA THR A 4 2.64 73.47 -36.05
C THR A 4 1.59 72.47 -35.52
N GLY A 5 1.33 72.42 -34.20
CA GLY A 5 0.02 72.00 -33.65
C GLY A 5 -0.29 70.49 -33.61
N THR A 6 -1.31 70.01 -32.87
CA THR A 6 -2.29 70.70 -32.00
C THR A 6 -2.96 69.67 -31.06
N ASN A 7 -3.22 70.05 -29.81
CA ASN A 7 -4.36 69.57 -29.00
C ASN A 7 -5.61 70.42 -29.37
N PRO A 8 -6.84 70.13 -28.91
CA PRO A 8 -7.33 68.98 -28.11
C PRO A 8 -8.59 68.32 -28.74
N GLU A 9 -9.23 67.36 -28.05
CA GLU A 9 -10.70 67.39 -27.92
C GLU A 9 -11.20 66.61 -26.69
N SER A 10 -12.31 67.09 -26.13
CA SER A 10 -12.94 66.61 -24.90
C SER A 10 -14.32 66.03 -25.19
N LEU A 11 -14.66 64.88 -24.61
CA LEU A 11 -16.04 64.44 -24.48
C LEU A 11 -16.30 63.91 -23.07
N ALA A 12 -17.19 64.60 -22.36
CA ALA A 12 -17.85 64.12 -21.16
C ALA A 12 -19.36 64.20 -21.42
N ILE A 13 -20.07 63.08 -21.28
CA ILE A 13 -21.54 63.01 -21.13
C ILE A 13 -21.86 61.86 -20.16
N ASP A 14 -22.24 62.27 -18.95
CA ASP A 14 -23.37 61.87 -18.10
C ASP A 14 -23.86 60.40 -17.97
N ASP A 15 -24.04 60.05 -16.69
CA ASP A 15 -25.18 59.39 -16.06
C ASP A 15 -25.98 58.29 -16.79
N LEU A 16 -26.08 57.15 -16.10
CA LEU A 16 -27.36 56.48 -15.89
C LEU A 16 -27.37 55.69 -14.56
N GLN A 17 -27.91 56.32 -13.50
CA GLN A 17 -28.54 55.56 -12.43
C GLN A 17 -29.85 54.96 -12.94
N ILE A 18 -30.14 53.70 -12.61
CA ILE A 18 -31.49 53.27 -12.20
C ILE A 18 -31.35 52.04 -11.29
N SER A 19 -32.25 51.95 -10.32
CA SER A 19 -32.21 51.05 -9.18
C SER A 19 -33.27 49.95 -9.27
N GLN A 20 -33.31 49.07 -8.24
CA GLN A 20 -34.45 48.21 -7.87
C GLN A 20 -34.73 47.02 -8.82
N ILE A 21 -35.26 45.85 -8.42
CA ILE A 21 -36.03 45.32 -7.26
C ILE A 21 -35.67 43.81 -7.18
N VAL A 22 -35.52 43.10 -6.04
CA VAL A 22 -36.57 42.46 -5.20
C VAL A 22 -35.97 42.04 -3.84
N THR A 23 -36.70 42.27 -2.74
CA THR A 23 -36.71 41.36 -1.58
C THR A 23 -38.16 40.97 -1.27
N PRO A 24 -38.41 39.77 -0.73
CA PRO A 24 -39.21 39.67 0.50
C PRO A 24 -38.66 38.55 1.43
N SER A 25 -39.03 38.42 2.70
CA SER A 25 -39.65 39.34 3.68
C SER A 25 -39.51 38.68 5.06
N LYS A 26 -39.22 39.45 6.12
CA LYS A 26 -39.30 38.94 7.50
C LYS A 26 -40.73 39.06 8.02
N SER A 27 -41.18 38.08 8.81
CA SER A 27 -42.29 38.25 9.75
C SER A 27 -41.80 38.14 11.20
N SER A 28 -42.07 39.20 11.95
CA SER A 28 -42.23 39.31 13.42
C SER A 28 -42.98 38.14 14.07
N SER A 29 -43.00 37.91 15.40
CA SER A 29 -42.20 38.39 16.56
C SER A 29 -42.82 37.82 17.84
N SER A 30 -42.04 37.59 18.91
CA SER A 30 -42.53 37.84 20.29
C SER A 30 -41.40 37.86 21.31
N LYS A 31 -41.40 38.86 22.19
CA LYS A 31 -40.49 38.99 23.33
C LYS A 31 -40.91 38.05 24.47
N GLN A 32 -39.97 37.54 25.25
CA GLN A 32 -40.12 37.51 26.71
C GLN A 32 -38.77 37.50 27.42
N SER A 33 -38.74 38.11 28.61
CA SER A 33 -37.55 38.40 29.42
C SER A 33 -37.67 37.78 30.80
N GLY A 34 -36.58 37.19 31.30
CA GLY A 34 -36.44 36.72 32.70
C GLY A 34 -35.03 36.17 32.89
N GLN A 35 -34.09 36.97 33.37
CA GLN A 35 -33.69 37.12 34.79
C GLN A 35 -32.93 35.91 35.38
N PHE A 36 -31.75 36.24 35.91
CA PHE A 36 -30.81 35.37 36.61
C PHE A 36 -31.40 34.67 37.83
N LYS A 37 -30.93 33.43 38.11
CA LYS A 37 -30.67 32.97 39.48
C LYS A 37 -29.68 31.81 39.56
N ASN A 38 -28.52 32.13 40.13
CA ASN A 38 -27.63 31.37 41.03
C ASN A 38 -27.41 29.84 40.85
N ILE A 39 -26.14 29.52 40.67
CA ILE A 39 -25.47 28.24 40.98
C ILE A 39 -25.56 27.97 42.50
N PRO A 40 -25.69 26.70 42.94
CA PRO A 40 -24.60 26.14 43.75
C PRO A 40 -24.26 24.66 43.49
N ALA A 41 -22.94 24.38 43.56
CA ALA A 41 -22.28 23.19 44.10
C ALA A 41 -22.38 21.81 43.40
N THR A 42 -21.25 21.10 43.51
CA THR A 42 -20.86 19.82 42.90
C THR A 42 -21.35 18.57 43.70
N PRO A 43 -21.25 17.35 43.13
CA PRO A 43 -22.07 16.20 43.54
C PRO A 43 -21.39 15.25 44.53
N SER A 44 -22.16 14.29 45.06
CA SER A 44 -21.65 12.91 45.22
C SER A 44 -22.77 11.86 45.39
N ARG A 45 -22.51 10.67 44.82
CA ARG A 45 -23.24 9.39 44.98
C ARG A 45 -24.70 9.33 44.49
N LEU A 46 -24.88 8.66 43.35
CA LEU A 46 -25.49 7.32 43.33
C LEU A 46 -24.91 6.52 42.16
N ARG A 47 -24.54 5.26 42.41
CA ARG A 47 -24.16 4.29 41.37
C ARG A 47 -25.42 3.49 41.05
N GLU A 48 -25.91 3.59 39.82
CA GLU A 48 -26.79 2.56 39.25
C GLU A 48 -26.27 2.13 37.88
N THR A 49 -26.56 0.87 37.56
CA THR A 49 -25.99 0.10 36.46
C THR A 49 -26.51 0.53 35.10
N ALA A 50 -25.70 1.29 34.36
CA ALA A 50 -25.82 1.40 32.91
C ALA A 50 -25.16 0.18 32.25
N VAL A 51 -25.97 -0.78 31.79
CA VAL A 51 -25.51 -1.80 30.85
C VAL A 51 -25.34 -1.13 29.48
N SER A 52 -24.16 -1.29 28.89
CA SER A 52 -23.76 -0.60 27.65
C SER A 52 -24.59 -1.08 26.45
N THR A 53 -25.39 -0.18 25.87
CA THR A 53 -26.05 -0.33 24.55
C THR A 53 -25.29 0.39 23.42
N THR A 54 -23.97 0.62 23.57
CA THR A 54 -23.15 1.37 22.61
C THR A 54 -22.69 0.55 21.39
N GLY A 55 -23.43 -0.50 21.01
CA GLY A 55 -23.11 -1.33 19.83
C GLY A 55 -23.47 -0.63 18.53
N ASP A 56 -24.74 -0.29 18.37
CA ASP A 56 -25.35 0.09 17.08
C ASP A 56 -25.00 1.51 16.60
N ALA A 57 -24.47 2.35 17.49
CA ALA A 57 -24.08 3.73 17.16
C ALA A 57 -22.78 3.80 16.35
N ALA A 58 -21.96 2.74 16.34
CA ALA A 58 -20.65 2.74 15.67
C ALA A 58 -20.74 2.51 14.15
N ASP A 59 -21.73 1.75 13.68
CA ASP A 59 -21.83 1.35 12.26
C ASP A 59 -22.53 2.42 11.38
N ASN A 60 -23.21 3.40 11.99
CA ASN A 60 -23.88 4.50 11.29
C ASN A 60 -22.94 5.69 10.99
N ASN A 61 -21.72 5.43 10.50
CA ASN A 61 -20.83 6.49 10.01
C ASN A 61 -21.14 6.79 8.52
N PRO A 62 -21.75 7.96 8.19
CA PRO A 62 -22.13 8.28 6.81
C PRO A 62 -20.92 8.46 5.87
N GLU A 63 -19.76 8.86 6.40
CA GLU A 63 -18.52 9.00 5.62
C GLU A 63 -17.98 7.62 5.20
N LEU A 64 -18.02 6.64 6.10
CA LEU A 64 -17.64 5.25 5.80
C LEU A 64 -18.57 4.64 4.76
N GLU A 65 -19.87 4.88 4.88
CA GLU A 65 -20.88 4.40 3.93
C GLU A 65 -20.72 5.04 2.54
N GLU A 66 -20.44 6.34 2.44
CA GLU A 66 -20.18 6.97 1.15
C GLU A 66 -18.85 6.49 0.54
N ARG A 67 -17.79 6.35 1.35
CA ARG A 67 -16.53 5.71 0.93
C ARG A 67 -16.77 4.30 0.38
N ARG A 68 -17.59 3.48 1.05
CA ARG A 68 -17.95 2.13 0.57
C ARG A 68 -18.69 2.18 -0.75
N LYS A 69 -19.64 3.09 -0.95
CA LYS A 69 -20.32 3.27 -2.25
C LYS A 69 -19.34 3.67 -3.36
N VAL A 70 -18.36 4.53 -3.08
CA VAL A 70 -17.31 4.91 -4.05
C VAL A 70 -16.45 3.69 -4.42
N ILE A 71 -16.02 2.90 -3.43
CA ILE A 71 -15.27 1.65 -3.66
C ILE A 71 -16.11 0.67 -4.48
N GLY A 72 -17.37 0.43 -4.10
CA GLY A 72 -18.29 -0.47 -4.80
C GLY A 72 -18.53 -0.07 -6.25
N LYS A 73 -18.80 1.21 -6.51
CA LYS A 73 -18.90 1.75 -7.88
C LYS A 73 -17.63 1.47 -8.69
N SER A 74 -16.45 1.61 -8.10
CA SER A 74 -15.17 1.30 -8.75
C SER A 74 -14.99 -0.20 -9.04
N VAL A 75 -15.48 -1.08 -8.15
CA VAL A 75 -15.48 -2.54 -8.37
C VAL A 75 -16.45 -2.92 -9.49
N VAL A 76 -17.71 -2.47 -9.43
CA VAL A 76 -18.76 -2.79 -10.41
C VAL A 76 -18.42 -2.28 -11.80
N ALA A 77 -18.08 -1.00 -11.94
CA ALA A 77 -18.00 -0.36 -13.25
C ALA A 77 -16.83 -0.85 -14.13
N ARG A 78 -15.88 -1.61 -13.56
CA ARG A 78 -14.59 -1.89 -14.21
C ARG A 78 -14.02 -3.30 -13.96
N LEU A 79 -14.27 -3.90 -12.80
CA LEU A 79 -13.45 -5.01 -12.30
C LEU A 79 -14.19 -6.31 -12.01
N LEU A 80 -15.50 -6.26 -11.68
CA LEU A 80 -16.29 -7.43 -11.34
C LEU A 80 -16.50 -8.33 -12.57
N LYS A 81 -16.02 -9.57 -12.48
CA LYS A 81 -16.08 -10.58 -13.55
C LYS A 81 -16.71 -11.85 -13.01
N ASP A 82 -17.97 -12.05 -13.33
CA ASP A 82 -18.70 -13.28 -13.02
C ASP A 82 -18.12 -14.45 -13.82
N LYS A 83 -17.68 -15.50 -13.12
CA LYS A 83 -17.06 -16.69 -13.72
C LYS A 83 -17.39 -17.94 -12.92
N PRO A 84 -17.67 -19.09 -13.54
CA PRO A 84 -17.82 -20.35 -12.82
C PRO A 84 -16.62 -20.65 -11.92
N PHE A 85 -16.83 -21.23 -10.74
CA PHE A 85 -15.78 -21.52 -9.75
C PHE A 85 -14.53 -22.17 -10.39
N LYS A 86 -14.71 -23.22 -11.19
CA LYS A 86 -13.61 -23.90 -11.92
C LYS A 86 -12.83 -22.96 -12.85
N SER A 87 -13.48 -21.99 -13.48
CA SER A 87 -12.81 -20.98 -14.32
C SER A 87 -11.92 -20.05 -13.51
N ILE A 88 -12.35 -19.69 -12.28
CA ILE A 88 -11.53 -18.93 -11.32
C ILE A 88 -10.33 -19.79 -10.88
N MET A 89 -10.55 -21.06 -10.51
CA MET A 89 -9.46 -21.97 -10.13
C MET A 89 -8.44 -22.17 -11.26
N ASN A 90 -8.88 -22.24 -12.52
CA ASN A 90 -7.97 -22.29 -13.68
C ASN A 90 -7.08 -21.02 -13.77
N GLN A 91 -7.65 -19.83 -13.56
CA GLN A 91 -6.88 -18.57 -13.57
C GLN A 91 -5.91 -18.44 -12.38
N LEU A 92 -6.25 -19.03 -11.24
CA LEU A 92 -5.37 -19.14 -10.08
C LEU A 92 -4.30 -20.25 -10.22
N GLN A 93 -4.27 -20.97 -11.36
CA GLN A 93 -3.41 -22.14 -11.62
C GLN A 93 -3.69 -23.33 -10.66
N LEU A 94 -4.88 -23.36 -10.06
CA LEU A 94 -5.36 -24.40 -9.13
C LEU A 94 -6.26 -25.45 -9.82
N GLY A 95 -6.63 -25.25 -11.08
CA GLY A 95 -7.59 -26.09 -11.82
C GLY A 95 -7.30 -27.59 -11.80
N ALA A 96 -6.05 -28.00 -12.03
CA ALA A 96 -5.66 -29.41 -11.98
C ALA A 96 -5.70 -30.00 -10.56
N GLN A 97 -5.43 -29.17 -9.53
CA GLN A 97 -5.56 -29.59 -8.12
C GLN A 97 -7.03 -29.73 -7.73
N TYR A 98 -7.90 -28.86 -8.24
CA TYR A 98 -9.35 -28.93 -8.05
C TYR A 98 -9.95 -30.17 -8.71
N ASP A 99 -9.59 -30.47 -9.97
CA ASP A 99 -10.08 -31.69 -10.65
C ASP A 99 -9.62 -32.96 -9.91
N SER A 100 -8.34 -33.03 -9.50
CA SER A 100 -7.83 -34.14 -8.67
C SER A 100 -8.58 -34.28 -7.34
N PHE A 101 -8.90 -33.18 -6.67
CA PHE A 101 -9.68 -33.19 -5.42
C PHE A 101 -11.13 -33.63 -5.65
N ARG A 102 -11.77 -33.12 -6.70
CA ARG A 102 -13.15 -33.46 -7.07
C ARG A 102 -13.29 -34.95 -7.40
N ASP A 103 -12.33 -35.49 -8.13
CA ASP A 103 -12.32 -36.91 -8.50
C ASP A 103 -11.98 -37.80 -7.28
N ALA A 104 -11.12 -37.36 -6.37
CA ALA A 104 -10.79 -38.07 -5.13
C ALA A 104 -11.90 -38.02 -4.06
N SER A 105 -12.73 -36.97 -4.05
CA SER A 105 -13.82 -36.81 -3.07
C SER A 105 -15.11 -37.55 -3.45
N GLY A 106 -15.31 -37.85 -4.73
CA GLY A 106 -16.44 -38.66 -5.22
C GLY A 106 -17.79 -38.20 -4.67
N ASP A 107 -18.56 -39.15 -4.13
CA ASP A 107 -19.90 -38.91 -3.58
C ASP A 107 -19.91 -38.48 -2.10
N ILE A 108 -18.75 -38.26 -1.45
CA ILE A 108 -18.69 -37.92 -0.01
C ILE A 108 -19.55 -36.67 0.29
N PHE A 109 -19.45 -35.63 -0.55
CA PHE A 109 -20.22 -34.40 -0.37
C PHE A 109 -21.72 -34.57 -0.62
N LEU A 110 -22.16 -35.57 -1.39
CA LEU A 110 -23.58 -35.90 -1.52
C LEU A 110 -24.14 -36.49 -0.21
N ASP A 111 -23.34 -37.26 0.54
CA ASP A 111 -23.75 -37.73 1.86
C ASP A 111 -23.75 -36.61 2.91
N ILE A 112 -22.74 -35.72 2.89
CA ILE A 112 -22.71 -34.50 3.72
C ILE A 112 -23.94 -33.64 3.45
N ALA A 113 -24.26 -33.39 2.17
CA ALA A 113 -25.44 -32.62 1.77
C ALA A 113 -26.73 -33.23 2.34
N ARG A 114 -26.96 -34.54 2.16
CA ARG A 114 -28.13 -35.26 2.70
C ARG A 114 -28.25 -35.13 4.22
N ARG A 115 -27.16 -35.30 4.96
CA ARG A 115 -27.16 -35.16 6.43
C ARG A 115 -27.43 -33.72 6.88
N SER A 116 -26.75 -32.76 6.25
CA SER A 116 -26.91 -31.33 6.56
C SER A 116 -28.33 -30.84 6.29
N LEU A 117 -29.01 -31.38 5.26
CA LEU A 117 -30.40 -31.07 4.93
C LEU A 117 -31.39 -31.53 6.00
N VAL A 118 -31.14 -32.68 6.65
CA VAL A 118 -31.95 -33.15 7.78
C VAL A 118 -31.72 -32.26 9.02
N PHE A 119 -30.47 -31.85 9.27
CA PHE A 119 -30.09 -31.08 10.45
C PHE A 119 -30.53 -29.60 10.38
N SER A 120 -30.25 -28.95 9.24
CA SER A 120 -30.55 -27.54 8.96
C SER A 120 -32.04 -27.21 9.08
N HIS A 121 -32.91 -28.12 8.61
CA HIS A 121 -34.36 -27.92 8.62
C HIS A 121 -34.95 -27.69 10.02
N GLY A 122 -34.33 -28.29 11.05
CA GLY A 122 -34.77 -28.16 12.45
C GLY A 122 -34.21 -26.93 13.17
N LYS A 123 -32.98 -26.49 12.84
CA LYS A 123 -32.34 -25.33 13.47
C LYS A 123 -32.72 -24.01 12.80
N PHE A 124 -32.66 -23.92 11.47
CA PHE A 124 -32.89 -22.67 10.76
C PHE A 124 -34.32 -22.15 10.96
N LYS A 125 -35.33 -23.04 10.91
CA LYS A 125 -36.72 -22.69 11.22
C LYS A 125 -36.90 -22.16 12.65
N ARG A 126 -36.11 -22.63 13.63
CA ARG A 126 -36.15 -22.09 15.00
C ARG A 126 -35.59 -20.68 15.06
N ALA A 127 -34.47 -20.42 14.38
CA ALA A 127 -33.88 -19.09 14.30
C ALA A 127 -34.82 -18.09 13.58
N GLU A 128 -35.41 -18.49 12.45
CA GLU A 128 -36.45 -17.70 11.77
C GLU A 128 -37.68 -17.42 12.64
N SER A 129 -38.03 -18.35 13.56
CA SER A 129 -39.14 -18.18 14.50
C SER A 129 -38.81 -17.42 15.79
N GLN A 130 -37.52 -17.15 16.11
CA GLN A 130 -37.10 -16.49 17.35
C GLN A 130 -37.26 -14.95 17.30
N GLY A 131 -38.42 -14.50 16.83
CA GLY A 131 -38.89 -13.12 16.93
C GLY A 131 -38.18 -12.10 16.04
N PRO A 132 -38.61 -10.83 16.08
CA PRO A 132 -38.03 -9.78 15.26
C PRO A 132 -36.71 -9.19 15.80
N TYR A 133 -36.26 -9.61 17.00
CA TYR A 133 -35.22 -8.93 17.79
C TYR A 133 -33.87 -9.65 17.93
N GLN A 134 -33.70 -10.88 17.44
CA GLN A 134 -32.36 -11.44 17.25
C GLN A 134 -31.78 -10.94 15.94
N ASP A 135 -30.48 -10.63 15.93
CA ASP A 135 -29.76 -10.34 14.69
C ASP A 135 -29.84 -11.56 13.75
N LYS A 136 -30.42 -11.31 12.57
CA LYS A 136 -30.73 -12.33 11.58
C LYS A 136 -29.50 -12.74 10.78
N GLU A 137 -28.43 -11.95 10.83
CA GLU A 137 -27.14 -12.28 10.23
C GLU A 137 -26.38 -13.25 11.15
N SER A 138 -26.45 -13.08 12.48
CA SER A 138 -25.95 -14.08 13.45
C SER A 138 -26.61 -15.45 13.34
N ALA A 139 -27.91 -15.51 13.01
CA ALA A 139 -28.58 -16.78 12.74
C ALA A 139 -27.98 -17.50 11.51
N LEU A 140 -27.58 -16.74 10.49
CA LEU A 140 -27.01 -17.24 9.24
C LEU A 140 -25.54 -17.68 9.45
N VAL A 141 -24.75 -16.92 10.19
CA VAL A 141 -23.37 -17.29 10.60
C VAL A 141 -23.38 -18.52 11.50
N SER A 142 -24.27 -18.59 12.50
CA SER A 142 -24.46 -19.77 13.35
C SER A 142 -24.79 -21.02 12.53
N HIS A 143 -25.61 -20.87 11.49
CA HIS A 143 -25.92 -21.98 10.58
C HIS A 143 -24.71 -22.41 9.75
N PHE A 144 -23.91 -21.47 9.25
CA PHE A 144 -22.67 -21.74 8.54
C PHE A 144 -21.65 -22.47 9.42
N ILE A 145 -21.50 -22.08 10.69
CA ILE A 145 -20.65 -22.77 11.68
C ILE A 145 -21.07 -24.23 11.86
N ASP A 146 -22.37 -24.48 12.05
CA ASP A 146 -22.92 -25.84 12.15
C ASP A 146 -22.61 -26.69 10.91
N ILE A 147 -22.75 -26.11 9.70
CA ILE A 147 -22.42 -26.78 8.44
C ILE A 147 -20.92 -27.07 8.36
N HIS A 148 -20.08 -26.08 8.61
CA HIS A 148 -18.63 -26.21 8.52
C HIS A 148 -18.09 -27.28 9.47
N GLN A 149 -18.59 -27.33 10.72
CA GLN A 149 -18.20 -28.37 11.67
C GLN A 149 -18.61 -29.77 11.19
N GLU A 150 -19.77 -29.94 10.57
CA GLU A 150 -20.20 -31.24 10.04
C GLU A 150 -19.40 -31.66 8.79
N ILE A 151 -19.02 -30.70 7.93
CA ILE A 151 -18.07 -30.96 6.83
C ILE A 151 -16.74 -31.47 7.41
N CYS A 152 -16.16 -30.79 8.40
CA CYS A 152 -14.93 -31.23 9.08
C CYS A 152 -15.06 -32.66 9.64
N ASN A 153 -16.13 -32.92 10.41
CA ASN A 153 -16.37 -34.23 11.04
C ASN A 153 -16.40 -35.39 10.03
N ILE A 154 -17.00 -35.15 8.86
CA ILE A 154 -17.16 -36.18 7.82
C ILE A 154 -15.91 -36.28 6.93
N ALA A 155 -15.24 -35.16 6.64
CA ALA A 155 -13.96 -35.13 5.93
C ALA A 155 -12.88 -35.93 6.69
N ASP A 156 -12.74 -35.71 8.00
CA ASP A 156 -11.81 -36.44 8.87
C ASP A 156 -12.02 -37.96 8.85
N GLN A 157 -13.27 -38.41 8.68
CA GLN A 157 -13.63 -39.82 8.63
C GLN A 157 -13.39 -40.45 7.25
N ASN A 158 -13.72 -39.74 6.16
CA ASN A 158 -13.82 -40.32 4.81
C ASN A 158 -12.64 -39.97 3.90
N LEU A 159 -11.97 -38.83 4.12
CA LEU A 159 -10.77 -38.42 3.38
C LEU A 159 -9.47 -38.83 4.09
N LYS A 160 -9.56 -39.77 5.04
CA LYS A 160 -8.46 -40.18 5.91
C LYS A 160 -7.26 -40.73 5.12
N GLY A 161 -6.09 -40.13 5.34
CA GLY A 161 -4.86 -40.48 4.62
C GLY A 161 -4.68 -39.80 3.27
N THR A 162 -5.60 -38.91 2.87
CA THR A 162 -5.40 -38.01 1.72
C THR A 162 -4.80 -36.67 2.19
N SER A 163 -4.21 -35.90 1.27
CA SER A 163 -3.79 -34.52 1.53
C SER A 163 -4.95 -33.55 1.80
N TYR A 164 -6.20 -33.97 1.58
CA TYR A 164 -7.42 -33.17 1.73
C TYR A 164 -8.20 -33.51 3.01
N GLN A 165 -7.61 -34.30 3.91
CA GLN A 165 -8.26 -34.77 5.13
C GLN A 165 -8.64 -33.63 6.07
N THR A 166 -7.72 -32.67 6.29
CA THR A 166 -7.84 -31.64 7.32
C THR A 166 -7.60 -30.25 6.75
N SER A 167 -8.49 -29.30 7.06
CA SER A 167 -8.21 -27.87 6.90
C SER A 167 -7.07 -27.44 7.83
N PRO A 168 -6.02 -26.73 7.36
CA PRO A 168 -5.03 -26.10 8.24
C PRO A 168 -5.58 -24.81 8.89
N TYR A 169 -6.77 -24.35 8.48
CA TYR A 169 -7.45 -23.17 9.00
C TYR A 169 -8.49 -23.52 10.05
N THR A 170 -8.58 -22.68 11.08
CA THR A 170 -9.70 -22.68 12.03
C THR A 170 -10.67 -21.57 11.65
N PHE A 171 -11.98 -21.84 11.70
CA PHE A 171 -13.00 -20.80 11.60
C PHE A 171 -13.19 -20.09 12.94
N HIS A 172 -13.30 -18.76 12.90
CA HIS A 172 -13.63 -17.93 14.05
C HIS A 172 -14.82 -17.03 13.71
N ASP A 173 -15.84 -17.07 14.56
CA ASP A 173 -16.91 -16.08 14.60
C ASP A 173 -16.31 -14.71 15.00
N ALA A 174 -16.57 -13.69 14.18
CA ALA A 174 -16.00 -12.35 14.34
C ALA A 174 -17.07 -11.25 14.44
N GLN A 175 -18.37 -11.60 14.39
CA GLN A 175 -19.48 -10.62 14.37
C GLN A 175 -19.42 -9.61 15.53
N ASN A 176 -18.97 -10.08 16.69
CA ASN A 176 -18.90 -9.31 17.93
C ASN A 176 -17.48 -8.76 18.23
N CYS A 177 -16.54 -8.82 17.29
CA CYS A 177 -15.13 -8.50 17.51
C CYS A 177 -14.54 -7.66 16.37
N THR A 178 -13.99 -6.49 16.70
CA THR A 178 -13.11 -5.75 15.77
C THR A 178 -11.78 -6.48 15.63
N MET A 179 -11.33 -6.71 14.40
CA MET A 179 -9.99 -7.24 14.15
C MET A 179 -8.94 -6.23 14.65
N ALA A 180 -7.96 -6.68 15.44
CA ALA A 180 -6.90 -5.82 15.99
C ALA A 180 -6.15 -5.07 14.90
N GLY A 181 -5.84 -3.79 15.17
CA GLY A 181 -5.31 -2.85 14.19
C GLY A 181 -6.37 -2.25 13.26
N SER A 182 -7.65 -2.56 13.45
CA SER A 182 -8.74 -2.13 12.56
C SER A 182 -10.05 -1.87 13.31
N ASN A 183 -10.91 -1.04 12.72
CA ASN A 183 -12.31 -0.87 13.14
C ASN A 183 -13.26 -1.81 12.39
N ILE A 184 -12.72 -2.68 11.54
CA ILE A 184 -13.47 -3.57 10.65
C ILE A 184 -13.91 -4.83 11.41
N ARG A 185 -15.18 -5.21 11.24
CA ARG A 185 -15.84 -6.38 11.82
C ARG A 185 -16.39 -7.27 10.69
N PRO A 186 -15.65 -8.28 10.22
CA PRO A 186 -16.21 -9.31 9.35
C PRO A 186 -17.15 -10.22 10.16
N ASP A 187 -18.09 -10.88 9.50
CA ASP A 187 -18.97 -11.84 10.18
C ASP A 187 -18.22 -13.08 10.68
N GLY A 188 -17.23 -13.54 9.91
CA GLY A 188 -16.33 -14.61 10.32
C GLY A 188 -15.00 -14.58 9.57
N VAL A 189 -14.03 -15.32 10.07
CA VAL A 189 -12.72 -15.46 9.43
C VAL A 189 -12.18 -16.88 9.57
N PHE A 190 -11.56 -17.37 8.50
CA PHE A 190 -10.69 -18.54 8.52
C PHE A 190 -9.25 -18.08 8.59
N GLY A 191 -8.44 -18.68 9.46
CA GLY A 191 -7.03 -18.33 9.58
C GLY A 191 -6.19 -19.40 10.28
N PHE A 192 -4.89 -19.16 10.36
CA PHE A 192 -3.94 -20.08 10.98
C PHE A 192 -3.61 -19.72 12.43
N GLY A 193 -3.31 -20.75 13.24
CA GLY A 193 -2.97 -20.60 14.65
C GLY A 193 -4.18 -20.48 15.58
N LYS A 194 -3.94 -20.61 16.89
CA LYS A 194 -5.00 -20.70 17.91
C LYS A 194 -5.58 -19.35 18.35
N SER A 195 -5.06 -18.24 17.81
CA SER A 195 -5.45 -16.89 18.22
C SER A 195 -5.53 -15.96 17.02
N LEU A 196 -6.59 -16.08 16.22
CA LEU A 196 -6.94 -15.04 15.26
C LEU A 196 -7.31 -13.78 16.04
N ARG A 197 -6.49 -12.74 15.89
CA ARG A 197 -6.69 -11.43 16.49
C ARG A 197 -6.58 -10.29 15.50
N SER A 198 -5.83 -10.47 14.41
CA SER A 198 -5.49 -9.46 13.40
C SER A 198 -5.77 -10.00 12.01
N PHE A 199 -5.90 -9.11 11.01
CA PHE A 199 -6.03 -9.52 9.61
C PHE A 199 -4.80 -10.26 9.06
N SER A 200 -3.67 -10.24 9.74
CA SER A 200 -2.44 -10.91 9.32
C SER A 200 -2.48 -12.43 9.33
N THR A 201 -3.32 -13.03 10.18
CA THR A 201 -3.50 -14.49 10.24
C THR A 201 -4.68 -14.99 9.40
N VAL A 202 -5.49 -14.07 8.87
CA VAL A 202 -6.73 -14.36 8.13
C VAL A 202 -6.45 -14.80 6.69
N HIS A 203 -6.89 -16.00 6.35
CA HIS A 203 -6.81 -16.56 5.00
C HIS A 203 -8.10 -16.36 4.20
N ILE A 204 -9.28 -16.53 4.80
CA ILE A 204 -10.55 -16.29 4.11
C ILE A 204 -11.44 -15.46 5.02
N VAL A 205 -12.07 -14.42 4.48
CA VAL A 205 -13.08 -13.62 5.20
C VAL A 205 -14.46 -14.16 4.84
N LEU A 206 -15.37 -14.23 5.81
CA LEU A 206 -16.80 -14.50 5.61
C LEU A 206 -17.58 -13.21 5.90
N GLU A 207 -18.44 -12.83 4.97
CA GLU A 207 -19.51 -11.86 5.17
C GLU A 207 -20.86 -12.55 4.98
N ALA A 208 -21.79 -12.33 5.90
CA ALA A 208 -23.14 -12.88 5.85
C ALA A 208 -24.15 -11.74 5.68
N LYS A 209 -25.08 -11.87 4.73
CA LYS A 209 -26.19 -10.93 4.60
C LYS A 209 -27.50 -11.69 4.52
N ARG A 210 -28.53 -11.25 5.26
CA ARG A 210 -29.81 -11.97 5.27
C ARG A 210 -30.53 -11.92 3.91
N THR A 211 -30.42 -10.78 3.22
CA THR A 211 -30.98 -10.59 1.88
C THR A 211 -30.19 -11.42 0.87
N SER A 212 -30.87 -12.09 -0.06
CA SER A 212 -30.22 -12.75 -1.19
C SER A 212 -30.00 -11.74 -2.33
N TYR A 213 -28.79 -11.73 -2.88
CA TYR A 213 -28.31 -10.84 -3.93
C TYR A 213 -27.86 -11.64 -5.16
N ALA A 214 -28.72 -12.56 -5.62
CA ALA A 214 -28.41 -13.44 -6.75
C ALA A 214 -28.08 -12.65 -8.04
N ALA A 215 -28.87 -11.63 -8.37
CA ALA A 215 -28.62 -10.74 -9.52
C ALA A 215 -27.66 -9.60 -9.16
N ASP A 216 -28.14 -8.61 -8.41
CA ASP A 216 -27.40 -7.37 -8.12
C ASP A 216 -26.96 -7.28 -6.65
N ILE A 217 -25.67 -7.05 -6.43
CA ILE A 217 -25.12 -6.78 -5.08
C ILE A 217 -24.98 -5.26 -4.90
N PRO A 218 -25.54 -4.67 -3.83
CA PRO A 218 -25.42 -3.25 -3.54
C PRO A 218 -23.96 -2.77 -3.48
N ASN A 219 -23.71 -1.56 -4.01
CA ASN A 219 -22.37 -0.96 -4.03
C ASN A 219 -21.74 -0.83 -2.64
N ASN A 220 -22.52 -0.56 -1.59
CA ASN A 220 -21.98 -0.47 -0.24
C ASN A 220 -21.52 -1.83 0.31
N VAL A 221 -22.24 -2.91 0.01
CA VAL A 221 -21.82 -4.29 0.34
C VAL A 221 -20.56 -4.66 -0.44
N LEU A 222 -20.49 -4.43 -1.75
CA LEU A 222 -19.25 -4.65 -2.53
C LEU A 222 -18.08 -3.79 -2.01
N GLY A 223 -18.37 -2.56 -1.56
CA GLY A 223 -17.42 -1.68 -0.88
C GLY A 223 -16.87 -2.28 0.41
N GLN A 224 -17.74 -2.88 1.23
CA GLN A 224 -17.39 -3.58 2.46
C GLN A 224 -16.54 -4.84 2.19
N LEU A 225 -16.89 -5.64 1.17
CA LEU A 225 -16.04 -6.77 0.74
C LEU A 225 -14.64 -6.30 0.28
N GLY A 226 -14.58 -5.15 -0.40
CA GLY A 226 -13.33 -4.49 -0.78
C GLY A 226 -12.52 -3.96 0.42
N ASP A 227 -13.19 -3.43 1.46
CA ASP A 227 -12.56 -3.04 2.74
C ASP A 227 -11.89 -4.26 3.43
N TYR A 228 -12.48 -5.46 3.34
CA TYR A 228 -11.86 -6.69 3.85
C TYR A 228 -10.61 -7.07 3.08
N ALA A 229 -10.65 -7.07 1.75
CA ALA A 229 -9.49 -7.34 0.91
C ALA A 229 -8.35 -6.34 1.19
N LEU A 230 -8.69 -5.05 1.34
CA LEU A 230 -7.76 -4.01 1.80
C LEU A 230 -7.10 -4.34 3.14
N ALA A 231 -7.90 -4.74 4.13
CA ALA A 231 -7.40 -4.99 5.48
C ALA A 231 -6.47 -6.22 5.52
N VAL A 232 -6.82 -7.28 4.80
CA VAL A 232 -5.94 -8.44 4.60
C VAL A 232 -4.65 -8.02 3.90
N TRP A 233 -4.71 -7.32 2.75
CA TRP A 233 -3.52 -6.85 2.05
C TRP A 233 -2.71 -5.83 2.84
N ARG A 234 -3.31 -5.10 3.77
CA ARG A 234 -2.57 -4.17 4.64
C ARG A 234 -1.59 -4.94 5.48
N GLU A 235 -2.01 -6.02 6.14
CA GLU A 235 -1.12 -6.81 7.01
C GLU A 235 -0.38 -7.93 6.25
N GLN A 236 -0.86 -8.32 5.07
CA GLN A 236 -0.27 -9.36 4.22
C GLN A 236 0.15 -8.75 2.87
N PRO A 237 1.23 -7.95 2.81
CA PRO A 237 1.59 -7.17 1.63
C PRO A 237 1.89 -8.04 0.41
N LEU A 238 2.58 -9.16 0.61
CA LEU A 238 3.04 -10.08 -0.44
C LEU A 238 1.96 -11.07 -0.90
N ARG A 239 0.69 -10.78 -0.63
CA ARG A 239 -0.43 -11.65 -0.98
C ARG A 239 -1.03 -11.30 -2.33
N LYS A 240 -1.03 -12.27 -3.25
CA LYS A 240 -1.51 -12.15 -4.65
C LYS A 240 -3.01 -11.87 -4.75
N PHE A 241 -3.82 -12.53 -3.91
CA PHE A 241 -5.28 -12.40 -3.93
C PHE A 241 -5.90 -12.66 -2.55
N VAL A 242 -7.07 -12.09 -2.30
CA VAL A 242 -7.85 -12.28 -1.08
C VAL A 242 -9.20 -12.92 -1.44
N PRO A 243 -9.50 -14.14 -0.93
CA PRO A 243 -10.80 -14.75 -1.02
C PRO A 243 -11.73 -14.19 0.09
N VAL A 244 -12.93 -13.81 -0.32
CA VAL A 244 -14.02 -13.42 0.58
C VAL A 244 -15.23 -14.28 0.22
N LEU A 245 -15.71 -15.06 1.17
CA LEU A 245 -16.95 -15.81 1.07
C LEU A 245 -18.10 -14.86 1.39
N PHE A 246 -19.07 -14.77 0.49
CA PHE A 246 -20.25 -13.95 0.65
C PHE A 246 -21.49 -14.84 0.75
N LEU A 247 -22.01 -14.99 1.96
CA LEU A 247 -23.17 -15.81 2.28
C LEU A 247 -24.42 -14.92 2.28
N HIS A 248 -25.22 -14.97 1.21
CA HIS A 248 -26.39 -14.10 1.04
C HIS A 248 -27.69 -14.89 0.95
N GLY A 249 -28.55 -14.73 1.96
CA GLY A 249 -29.74 -15.54 2.17
C GLY A 249 -29.41 -17.02 2.44
N LYS A 250 -29.22 -17.82 1.38
CA LYS A 250 -28.75 -19.22 1.43
C LYS A 250 -27.78 -19.58 0.30
N MET A 251 -27.42 -18.61 -0.54
CA MET A 251 -26.40 -18.72 -1.58
C MET A 251 -25.03 -18.45 -0.95
N LEU A 252 -24.00 -19.13 -1.44
CA LEU A 252 -22.61 -18.84 -1.10
C LEU A 252 -21.86 -18.46 -2.39
N ASP A 253 -21.38 -17.22 -2.43
CA ASP A 253 -20.50 -16.77 -3.51
C ASP A 253 -19.04 -16.72 -3.00
N LEU A 254 -18.11 -17.01 -3.90
CA LEU A 254 -16.69 -16.71 -3.72
C LEU A 254 -16.32 -15.43 -4.47
N PHE A 255 -15.83 -14.43 -3.73
CA PHE A 255 -15.15 -13.28 -4.29
C PHE A 255 -13.64 -13.49 -4.20
N ILE A 256 -12.95 -13.49 -5.34
CA ILE A 256 -11.48 -13.42 -5.41
C ILE A 256 -11.09 -11.99 -5.79
N PHE A 257 -10.63 -11.23 -4.80
CA PHE A 257 -10.03 -9.91 -5.01
C PHE A 257 -8.57 -10.09 -5.42
N THR A 258 -8.19 -9.60 -6.59
CA THR A 258 -6.79 -9.41 -7.01
C THR A 258 -6.50 -7.91 -7.13
N ARG A 259 -5.23 -7.52 -7.23
CA ARG A 259 -4.86 -6.09 -7.27
C ARG A 259 -5.52 -5.32 -8.43
N GLY A 260 -5.79 -5.99 -9.55
CA GLY A 260 -6.38 -5.39 -10.75
C GLY A 260 -7.77 -5.89 -11.14
N ASN A 261 -8.36 -6.87 -10.44
CA ASN A 261 -9.63 -7.51 -10.83
C ASN A 261 -10.40 -8.05 -9.61
N VAL A 262 -11.72 -8.22 -9.75
CA VAL A 262 -12.54 -8.94 -8.77
C VAL A 262 -13.32 -10.03 -9.50
N TYR A 263 -13.10 -11.29 -9.13
CA TYR A 263 -13.86 -12.41 -9.71
C TYR A 263 -14.93 -12.86 -8.74
N ARG A 264 -16.18 -12.97 -9.20
CA ARG A 264 -17.27 -13.61 -8.47
C ARG A 264 -17.52 -14.98 -9.06
N GLY A 265 -17.51 -16.01 -8.23
CA GLY A 265 -17.94 -17.35 -8.57
C GLY A 265 -19.08 -17.76 -7.66
N ASP A 266 -20.23 -18.07 -8.26
CA ASP A 266 -21.29 -18.79 -7.58
C ASP A 266 -20.76 -20.17 -7.14
N MET A 267 -20.87 -20.49 -5.85
CA MET A 267 -20.59 -21.83 -5.31
C MET A 267 -21.88 -22.63 -5.13
N GLY A 268 -23.05 -22.00 -5.22
CA GLY A 268 -24.36 -22.61 -5.05
C GLY A 268 -24.97 -22.41 -3.67
N TYR A 269 -26.01 -23.21 -3.38
CA TYR A 269 -26.77 -23.12 -2.14
C TYR A 269 -26.08 -23.88 -1.01
N ILE A 270 -26.09 -23.33 0.20
CA ILE A 270 -25.73 -24.08 1.43
C ILE A 270 -26.95 -24.62 2.18
N GLY A 271 -28.16 -24.39 1.65
CA GLY A 271 -29.41 -24.89 2.21
C GLY A 271 -30.64 -24.37 1.47
N TYR A 272 -31.79 -25.02 1.68
CA TYR A 272 -33.07 -24.62 1.08
C TYR A 272 -34.11 -24.18 2.13
N ALA A 273 -35.09 -23.37 1.72
CA ALA A 273 -36.27 -23.06 2.53
C ALA A 273 -37.31 -24.20 2.41
N GLY A 274 -38.17 -24.35 3.42
CA GLY A 274 -38.95 -25.57 3.58
C GLY A 274 -40.12 -25.75 2.61
N GLY A 275 -40.51 -27.01 2.37
CA GLY A 275 -41.80 -27.37 1.77
C GLY A 275 -41.69 -28.10 0.43
N SER A 276 -40.79 -27.68 -0.46
CA SER A 276 -40.50 -28.43 -1.68
C SER A 276 -39.88 -29.78 -1.32
N THR A 277 -40.46 -30.88 -1.81
CA THR A 277 -39.85 -32.21 -1.75
C THR A 277 -38.41 -32.13 -2.21
N LEU A 278 -37.47 -32.56 -1.36
CA LEU A 278 -36.05 -32.57 -1.66
C LEU A 278 -35.77 -33.38 -2.93
N ASN A 279 -35.66 -32.67 -4.05
CA ASN A 279 -35.32 -33.29 -5.32
C ASN A 279 -33.81 -33.59 -5.35
N LYS A 280 -33.41 -34.50 -6.25
CA LYS A 280 -32.00 -34.91 -6.36
C LYS A 280 -31.09 -33.72 -6.72
N GLN A 281 -31.61 -32.74 -7.44
CA GLN A 281 -30.89 -31.53 -7.84
C GLN A 281 -30.46 -30.70 -6.64
N ALA A 282 -31.39 -30.31 -5.76
CA ALA A 282 -31.12 -29.53 -4.56
C ALA A 282 -30.04 -30.17 -3.64
N THR A 283 -29.98 -31.50 -3.61
CA THR A 283 -28.93 -32.22 -2.86
C THR A 283 -27.58 -32.18 -3.58
N SER A 284 -27.58 -32.22 -4.92
CA SER A 284 -26.39 -32.08 -5.76
C SER A 284 -25.80 -30.68 -5.67
N ASP A 285 -26.62 -29.63 -5.73
CA ASP A 285 -26.17 -28.24 -5.68
C ASP A 285 -25.47 -27.93 -4.34
N ILE A 286 -26.04 -28.40 -3.22
CA ILE A 286 -25.42 -28.28 -1.88
C ILE A 286 -24.12 -29.08 -1.79
N ALA A 287 -24.08 -30.29 -2.38
CA ALA A 287 -22.87 -31.09 -2.40
C ALA A 287 -21.74 -30.41 -3.19
N GLU A 288 -22.07 -29.70 -4.27
CA GLU A 288 -21.13 -28.91 -5.04
C GLU A 288 -20.61 -27.71 -4.23
N ALA A 289 -21.49 -26.94 -3.59
CA ALA A 289 -21.10 -25.83 -2.70
C ALA A 289 -20.16 -26.25 -1.57
N TYR A 290 -20.47 -27.36 -0.89
CA TYR A 290 -19.63 -27.89 0.19
C TYR A 290 -18.29 -28.43 -0.30
N ARG A 291 -18.27 -29.06 -1.49
CA ARG A 291 -17.05 -29.55 -2.12
C ARG A 291 -16.12 -28.40 -2.48
N ASP A 292 -16.66 -27.35 -3.10
CA ASP A 292 -15.88 -26.18 -3.52
C ASP A 292 -15.37 -25.38 -2.31
N LEU A 293 -16.17 -25.29 -1.24
CA LEU A 293 -15.74 -24.72 0.04
C LEU A 293 -14.63 -25.55 0.69
N TRP A 294 -14.76 -26.88 0.74
CA TRP A 294 -13.73 -27.74 1.32
C TRP A 294 -12.44 -27.77 0.50
N PHE A 295 -12.53 -27.67 -0.83
CA PHE A 295 -11.35 -27.50 -1.68
C PHE A 295 -10.54 -26.29 -1.24
N LEU A 296 -11.17 -25.10 -1.16
CA LEU A 296 -10.51 -23.89 -0.69
C LEU A 296 -9.89 -24.10 0.70
N LEU A 297 -10.66 -24.63 1.64
CA LEU A 297 -10.20 -24.85 3.02
C LEU A 297 -9.10 -25.90 3.17
N THR A 298 -8.82 -26.73 2.16
CA THR A 298 -7.70 -27.68 2.17
C THR A 298 -6.44 -27.18 1.44
N LEU A 299 -6.51 -26.03 0.76
CA LEU A 299 -5.34 -25.42 0.13
C LEU A 299 -4.32 -24.96 1.18
N PRO A 300 -3.02 -25.25 1.03
CA PRO A 300 -1.99 -24.73 1.92
C PRO A 300 -1.71 -23.23 1.67
N THR A 301 -1.06 -22.55 2.61
CA THR A 301 -1.00 -21.07 2.66
C THR A 301 -0.38 -20.43 1.42
N GLU A 302 0.64 -21.06 0.83
CA GLU A 302 1.30 -20.63 -0.40
C GLU A 302 0.34 -20.62 -1.62
N LYS A 303 -0.71 -21.46 -1.59
CA LYS A 303 -1.76 -21.50 -2.63
C LYS A 303 -2.79 -20.39 -2.49
N PHE A 304 -2.89 -19.75 -1.33
CA PHE A 304 -3.61 -18.48 -1.15
C PHE A 304 -2.81 -17.26 -1.63
N GLY A 305 -1.70 -17.51 -2.33
CA GLY A 305 -0.93 -16.48 -3.00
C GLY A 305 0.00 -15.70 -2.08
N HIS A 306 0.38 -16.25 -0.92
CA HIS A 306 1.52 -15.73 -0.17
C HIS A 306 2.80 -15.94 -0.97
N ILE A 307 3.59 -14.88 -1.17
CA ILE A 307 4.95 -15.03 -1.72
C ILE A 307 5.99 -15.22 -0.61
N CYS A 308 5.81 -14.57 0.55
CA CYS A 308 6.58 -14.77 1.78
C CYS A 308 5.76 -14.29 2.98
N HIS A 309 5.89 -14.92 4.15
CA HIS A 309 5.20 -14.54 5.38
C HIS A 309 6.00 -13.55 6.24
N LEU A 310 5.86 -12.24 5.98
CA LEU A 310 6.63 -11.18 6.66
C LEU A 310 6.29 -10.97 8.15
N GLU A 311 5.19 -11.52 8.63
CA GLU A 311 4.65 -11.29 9.98
C GLU A 311 5.38 -12.05 11.08
N ASN A 312 5.97 -13.21 10.77
CA ASN A 312 6.76 -13.93 11.74
C ASN A 312 8.16 -13.28 11.79
N ALA A 313 8.41 -12.41 12.76
CA ALA A 313 9.71 -11.74 12.97
C ALA A 313 10.92 -12.71 13.10
N SER A 314 10.67 -14.01 13.29
CA SER A 314 11.67 -15.08 13.23
C SER A 314 12.13 -15.44 11.81
N TYR A 315 11.52 -14.87 10.76
CA TYR A 315 11.79 -15.15 9.35
C TYR A 315 12.03 -13.83 8.61
N GLY A 316 13.04 -13.82 7.74
CA GLY A 316 13.30 -12.74 6.81
C GLY A 316 13.23 -13.22 5.36
N ILE A 317 13.39 -12.28 4.43
CA ILE A 317 13.57 -12.62 3.01
C ILE A 317 15.06 -12.86 2.78
N LYS A 318 15.40 -14.08 2.37
CA LYS A 318 16.70 -14.42 1.82
C LYS A 318 16.72 -14.02 0.35
N VAL A 319 17.56 -13.05 0.02
CA VAL A 319 17.79 -12.65 -1.38
C VAL A 319 18.77 -13.65 -1.98
N LEU A 320 18.31 -14.47 -2.92
CA LEU A 320 19.16 -15.35 -3.71
C LEU A 320 19.79 -14.53 -4.83
N SER A 321 21.06 -14.17 -4.65
CA SER A 321 21.78 -13.28 -5.56
C SER A 321 21.95 -13.89 -6.95
N ASP A 322 21.26 -13.31 -7.93
CA ASP A 322 21.77 -13.20 -9.29
C ASP A 322 21.72 -11.69 -9.64
N ASN A 323 22.85 -11.01 -9.46
CA ASN A 323 22.95 -9.56 -9.64
C ASN A 323 22.80 -9.11 -11.11
N SER A 324 22.53 -10.04 -12.03
CA SER A 324 22.35 -9.80 -13.46
C SER A 324 20.90 -9.92 -13.93
N SER A 325 20.00 -10.52 -13.13
CA SER A 325 18.61 -10.72 -13.53
C SER A 325 17.67 -9.67 -12.95
N THR A 326 16.80 -9.11 -13.79
CA THR A 326 15.71 -8.23 -13.35
C THR A 326 14.65 -8.95 -12.51
N ARG A 327 14.66 -10.29 -12.49
CA ARG A 327 13.97 -11.10 -11.48
C ARG A 327 14.82 -11.24 -10.22
N MET A 328 14.19 -11.06 -9.08
CA MET A 328 14.77 -11.39 -7.77
C MET A 328 14.17 -12.69 -7.24
N ASN A 329 15.02 -13.71 -7.10
CA ASN A 329 14.64 -14.93 -6.41
C ASN A 329 14.68 -14.69 -4.89
N VAL A 330 13.53 -14.82 -4.24
CA VAL A 330 13.36 -14.65 -2.79
C VAL A 330 12.93 -15.97 -2.15
N GLU A 331 13.55 -16.31 -1.03
CA GLU A 331 13.14 -17.44 -0.17
C GLU A 331 12.79 -16.92 1.23
N GLU A 332 11.78 -17.51 1.86
CA GLU A 332 11.53 -17.33 3.29
C GLU A 332 12.62 -18.07 4.09
N SER A 333 13.27 -17.40 5.04
CA SER A 333 14.38 -17.98 5.80
C SER A 333 14.39 -17.51 7.24
N SER A 334 14.42 -18.46 8.18
CA SER A 334 14.66 -18.23 9.60
C SER A 334 16.14 -18.28 9.99
N GLU A 335 17.05 -18.54 9.05
CA GLU A 335 18.48 -18.55 9.32
C GLU A 335 19.03 -17.12 9.40
N ASN A 336 19.87 -16.85 10.40
CA ASN A 336 20.72 -15.65 10.46
C ASN A 336 21.88 -15.73 9.44
N SER A 337 21.55 -15.91 8.16
CA SER A 337 22.52 -15.89 7.06
C SER A 337 22.78 -14.45 6.61
N ARG A 338 23.96 -14.19 6.03
CA ARG A 338 24.35 -12.84 5.56
C ARG A 338 23.42 -12.28 4.47
N ASN A 339 22.65 -13.13 3.78
CA ASN A 339 21.78 -12.70 2.68
C ASN A 339 20.30 -12.60 3.08
N VAL A 340 19.98 -12.70 4.38
CA VAL A 340 18.64 -12.48 4.91
C VAL A 340 18.44 -11.02 5.27
N VAL A 341 17.33 -10.47 4.83
CA VAL A 341 16.80 -9.17 5.23
C VAL A 341 15.86 -9.39 6.42
N SER A 342 16.23 -8.88 7.60
CA SER A 342 15.40 -8.96 8.81
C SER A 342 14.44 -7.78 8.86
N PHE A 343 13.14 -8.05 8.93
CA PHE A 343 12.12 -7.01 9.05
C PHE A 343 12.03 -6.52 10.50
N GLU A 344 12.06 -5.20 10.68
CA GLU A 344 11.89 -4.53 11.96
C GLU A 344 10.54 -3.79 11.94
N ASP A 345 10.55 -2.46 12.04
CA ASP A 345 9.33 -1.66 12.01
C ASP A 345 8.80 -1.45 10.59
N ARG A 346 7.50 -1.60 10.41
CA ARG A 346 6.81 -1.11 9.22
C ARG A 346 6.73 0.42 9.24
N ILE A 347 7.15 1.07 8.16
CA ILE A 347 6.92 2.50 7.93
C ILE A 347 5.50 2.62 7.35
N HIS A 348 4.56 3.06 8.18
CA HIS A 348 3.16 3.19 7.79
C HIS A 348 2.96 4.34 6.77
N LYS A 349 2.68 3.98 5.51
CA LYS A 349 2.04 4.86 4.51
C LYS A 349 0.58 4.43 4.29
N THR A 350 -0.27 5.35 3.83
CA THR A 350 -1.65 5.06 3.43
C THR A 350 -1.66 4.12 2.23
N VAL A 351 -2.44 3.04 2.29
CA VAL A 351 -2.55 2.04 1.22
C VAL A 351 -3.93 2.16 0.55
N HIS A 352 -3.94 2.42 -0.75
CA HIS A 352 -5.16 2.45 -1.57
C HIS A 352 -5.52 1.04 -2.09
N ILE A 353 -6.67 0.87 -2.76
CA ILE A 353 -7.06 -0.43 -3.35
C ILE A 353 -6.41 -0.65 -4.71
N PHE A 354 -6.35 0.42 -5.50
CA PHE A 354 -6.02 0.43 -6.91
C PHE A 354 -4.84 1.40 -7.16
N GLY A 355 -4.15 1.23 -8.29
CA GLY A 355 -2.89 1.94 -8.56
C GLY A 355 -1.68 1.28 -7.91
N ARG A 356 -0.57 2.03 -7.75
CA ARG A 356 0.70 1.55 -7.18
C ARG A 356 0.61 1.46 -5.66
N LEU A 357 0.93 0.30 -5.08
CA LEU A 357 0.84 0.05 -3.63
C LEU A 357 2.20 -0.30 -3.05
N ALA A 358 2.80 0.65 -2.32
CA ALA A 358 4.10 0.49 -1.68
C ALA A 358 3.97 0.18 -0.18
N TYR A 359 4.80 -0.77 0.28
CA TYR A 359 4.96 -1.14 1.66
C TYR A 359 6.43 -0.95 2.03
N LEU A 360 6.69 -0.09 3.02
CA LEU A 360 8.04 0.24 3.45
C LEU A 360 8.31 -0.35 4.83
N TYR A 361 9.50 -0.89 5.01
CA TYR A 361 9.98 -1.46 6.27
C TYR A 361 11.37 -0.93 6.59
N ARG A 362 11.59 -0.56 7.85
CA ARG A 362 12.93 -0.56 8.43
C ARG A 362 13.36 -2.01 8.60
N SER A 363 14.61 -2.27 8.27
CA SER A 363 15.16 -3.62 8.24
C SER A 363 16.66 -3.59 8.48
N SER A 364 17.23 -4.76 8.74
CA SER A 364 18.67 -4.96 8.70
C SER A 364 19.05 -5.92 7.58
N TYR A 365 20.17 -5.63 6.90
CA TYR A 365 20.78 -6.53 5.92
C TYR A 365 22.29 -6.49 6.10
N GLN A 366 22.93 -7.66 6.24
CA GLN A 366 24.36 -7.78 6.57
C GLN A 366 24.77 -6.97 7.83
N GLY A 367 23.85 -6.78 8.78
CA GLY A 367 24.05 -5.97 9.99
C GLY A 367 24.05 -4.45 9.77
N LYS A 368 23.66 -3.97 8.57
CA LYS A 368 23.47 -2.54 8.27
C LYS A 368 21.98 -2.19 8.24
N PRO A 369 21.58 -0.99 8.70
CA PRO A 369 20.21 -0.51 8.58
C PRO A 369 19.89 -0.20 7.11
N VAL A 370 18.74 -0.68 6.66
CA VAL A 370 18.25 -0.59 5.28
C VAL A 370 16.75 -0.32 5.28
N VAL A 371 16.24 0.21 4.18
CA VAL A 371 14.79 0.32 3.94
C VAL A 371 14.40 -0.66 2.84
N VAL A 372 13.48 -1.57 3.17
CA VAL A 372 12.85 -2.45 2.19
C VAL A 372 11.59 -1.78 1.68
N LYS A 373 11.47 -1.62 0.37
CA LYS A 373 10.22 -1.23 -0.29
C LYS A 373 9.72 -2.40 -1.15
N ILE A 374 8.52 -2.88 -0.84
CA ILE A 374 7.77 -3.85 -1.64
C ILE A 374 6.68 -3.06 -2.36
N SER A 375 6.69 -3.02 -3.70
CA SER A 375 5.67 -2.31 -4.48
C SER A 375 4.88 -3.26 -5.37
N TRP A 376 3.55 -3.19 -5.30
CA TRP A 376 2.68 -3.70 -6.36
C TRP A 376 2.47 -2.59 -7.37
N SER A 377 3.01 -2.78 -8.57
CA SER A 377 2.92 -1.81 -9.66
C SER A 377 2.12 -2.42 -10.81
N PRO A 378 1.23 -1.68 -11.48
CA PRO A 378 0.66 -2.14 -12.74
C PRO A 378 1.78 -2.42 -13.77
N VAL A 379 1.64 -3.48 -14.57
CA VAL A 379 2.71 -3.95 -15.49
C VAL A 379 3.04 -2.95 -16.60
N ASP A 380 2.13 -2.04 -16.90
CA ASP A 380 2.17 -1.01 -17.94
C ASP A 380 2.69 0.36 -17.43
N ARG A 381 3.05 0.45 -16.15
CA ARG A 381 3.70 1.62 -15.53
C ARG A 381 5.20 1.41 -15.43
N LEU A 382 5.98 2.48 -15.29
CA LEU A 382 7.44 2.38 -15.23
C LEU A 382 7.93 1.62 -13.98
N PRO A 383 8.87 0.64 -14.10
CA PRO A 383 9.53 0.02 -12.95
C PRO A 383 10.36 1.04 -12.17
N GLU A 384 10.17 1.11 -10.85
CA GLU A 384 10.94 2.04 -10.01
C GLU A 384 12.40 1.58 -9.86
N CYS A 385 12.65 0.27 -9.93
CA CYS A 385 13.99 -0.27 -10.02
C CYS A 385 14.77 0.28 -11.23
N ALA A 386 14.12 0.39 -12.39
CA ALA A 386 14.72 0.98 -13.59
C ALA A 386 15.00 2.48 -13.41
N MET A 387 14.14 3.19 -12.67
CA MET A 387 14.35 4.61 -12.37
C MET A 387 15.54 4.83 -11.43
N TYR A 388 15.65 4.06 -10.35
CA TYR A 388 16.82 4.13 -9.47
C TYR A 388 18.11 3.77 -10.22
N GLU A 389 18.09 2.76 -11.09
CA GLU A 389 19.24 2.39 -11.91
C GLU A 389 19.67 3.54 -12.84
N ALA A 390 18.72 4.22 -13.50
CA ALA A 390 18.99 5.41 -14.32
C ALA A 390 19.62 6.55 -13.50
N LEU A 391 19.05 6.86 -12.34
CA LEU A 391 19.55 7.91 -11.43
C LEU A 391 20.96 7.61 -10.91
N GLN A 392 21.26 6.34 -10.59
CA GLN A 392 22.57 5.91 -10.14
C GLN A 392 23.60 5.93 -11.29
N ALA A 393 23.22 5.50 -12.50
CA ALA A 393 24.06 5.56 -13.69
C ALA A 393 24.42 7.00 -14.09
N ALA A 394 23.47 7.93 -13.95
CA ALA A 394 23.69 9.36 -14.15
C ALA A 394 24.41 10.07 -12.98
N GLY A 395 24.67 9.37 -11.86
CA GLY A 395 25.37 9.94 -10.71
C GLY A 395 24.59 11.04 -9.98
N VAL A 396 23.25 11.01 -10.02
CA VAL A 396 22.40 12.05 -9.44
C VAL A 396 22.61 12.13 -7.91
N PRO A 397 23.03 13.29 -7.37
CA PRO A 397 23.28 13.44 -5.93
C PRO A 397 21.96 13.37 -5.14
N GLY A 398 22.02 13.03 -3.87
CA GLY A 398 20.82 13.00 -3.01
C GLY A 398 19.85 11.84 -3.29
N VAL A 399 20.15 10.91 -4.18
CA VAL A 399 19.37 9.68 -4.35
C VAL A 399 19.92 8.59 -3.40
N PRO A 400 19.06 7.77 -2.76
CA PRO A 400 19.49 6.60 -1.98
C PRO A 400 20.32 5.61 -2.79
N ASN A 401 21.38 5.06 -2.19
CA ASN A 401 22.05 3.89 -2.72
C ASN A 401 21.11 2.67 -2.71
N VAL A 402 20.85 2.08 -3.89
CA VAL A 402 20.20 0.77 -3.99
C VAL A 402 21.23 -0.33 -3.76
N ILE A 403 20.94 -1.20 -2.80
CA ILE A 403 21.76 -2.34 -2.40
C ILE A 403 21.38 -3.58 -3.22
N SER A 404 20.08 -3.75 -3.48
CA SER A 404 19.54 -4.83 -4.31
C SER A 404 18.13 -4.46 -4.80
N HIS A 405 17.73 -4.93 -5.98
CA HIS A 405 16.40 -4.67 -6.53
C HIS A 405 15.97 -5.77 -7.49
N GLY A 406 14.68 -5.85 -7.81
CA GLY A 406 14.18 -6.75 -8.86
C GLY A 406 12.69 -7.08 -8.72
N PHE A 407 12.17 -7.83 -9.69
CA PHE A 407 10.82 -8.36 -9.68
C PHE A 407 10.77 -9.68 -8.93
N ILE A 408 9.98 -9.74 -7.88
CA ILE A 408 9.59 -10.99 -7.23
C ILE A 408 8.59 -11.75 -8.12
N SER A 409 7.77 -11.02 -8.90
CA SER A 409 6.83 -11.60 -9.86
C SER A 409 6.40 -10.59 -10.91
N ASP A 410 6.41 -10.99 -12.19
CA ASP A 410 6.34 -10.05 -13.32
C ASP A 410 4.91 -9.76 -13.82
N ASP A 411 3.98 -10.72 -13.69
CA ASP A 411 2.56 -10.51 -13.98
C ASP A 411 1.67 -11.40 -13.09
N LEU A 412 0.90 -10.72 -12.24
CA LEU A 412 -0.07 -11.25 -11.30
C LEU A 412 -1.38 -10.46 -11.46
N PHE A 413 -2.11 -10.75 -12.54
CA PHE A 413 -3.37 -10.09 -12.92
C PHE A 413 -3.21 -8.63 -13.34
N GLY A 414 -2.20 -8.34 -14.17
CA GLY A 414 -1.87 -7.00 -14.65
C GLY A 414 -0.99 -6.20 -13.69
N TYR A 415 -0.39 -6.86 -12.71
CA TYR A 415 0.46 -6.26 -11.68
C TYR A 415 1.76 -7.04 -11.49
N ARG A 416 2.87 -6.34 -11.32
CA ARG A 416 4.15 -6.91 -10.88
C ARG A 416 4.43 -6.58 -9.42
N VAL A 417 5.30 -7.38 -8.78
CA VAL A 417 5.81 -7.15 -7.43
C VAL A 417 7.29 -6.78 -7.50
N GLU A 418 7.60 -5.52 -7.24
CA GLU A 418 8.96 -4.98 -7.16
C GLU A 418 9.48 -5.08 -5.71
N LEU A 419 10.70 -5.59 -5.52
CA LEU A 419 11.48 -5.40 -4.29
C LEU A 419 12.59 -4.39 -4.54
N LEU A 420 12.74 -3.45 -3.63
CA LEU A 420 13.82 -2.47 -3.55
C LEU A 420 14.43 -2.53 -2.15
N LEU A 421 15.73 -2.79 -2.07
CA LEU A 421 16.52 -2.74 -0.85
C LEU A 421 17.40 -1.48 -0.93
N LEU A 422 17.01 -0.44 -0.21
CA LEU A 422 17.65 0.86 -0.20
C LEU A 422 18.51 1.03 1.06
N GLU A 423 19.54 1.86 1.00
CA GLU A 423 20.16 2.36 2.23
C GLU A 423 19.14 3.14 3.08
N ASP A 424 19.24 3.02 4.41
CA ASP A 424 18.44 3.87 5.29
C ASP A 424 18.90 5.34 5.17
N CYS A 425 17.98 6.20 4.70
CA CYS A 425 18.20 7.63 4.49
C CYS A 425 17.61 8.51 5.62
N GLY A 426 17.30 7.93 6.78
CA GLY A 426 16.93 8.65 8.01
C GLY A 426 15.43 8.91 8.16
N ILE A 427 15.08 10.10 8.67
CA ILE A 427 13.69 10.47 8.96
C ILE A 427 13.14 11.48 7.93
N PRO A 428 11.84 11.44 7.59
CA PRO A 428 11.22 12.42 6.69
C PRO A 428 11.39 13.86 7.18
N ILE A 429 11.56 14.81 6.25
CA ILE A 429 11.80 16.24 6.56
C ILE A 429 10.64 16.87 7.35
N GLY A 430 9.42 16.37 7.18
CA GLY A 430 8.27 16.75 7.99
C GLY A 430 8.43 16.38 9.46
N ALA A 431 8.91 15.16 9.76
CA ALA A 431 9.20 14.71 11.12
C ALA A 431 10.41 15.46 11.71
N TYR A 432 11.49 15.60 10.93
CA TYR A 432 12.72 16.30 11.32
C TYR A 432 12.49 17.73 11.84
N PHE A 433 11.53 18.45 11.24
CA PHE A 433 11.19 19.81 11.66
C PHE A 433 10.00 19.90 12.64
N ALA A 434 9.16 18.88 12.73
CA ALA A 434 8.10 18.79 13.75
C ALA A 434 8.62 18.39 15.15
N GLU A 435 9.67 17.56 15.22
CA GLU A 435 10.30 17.19 16.48
C GLU A 435 10.85 18.43 17.21
N SER A 436 10.16 18.84 18.28
CA SER A 436 10.41 20.11 18.98
C SER A 436 10.98 19.91 20.40
N GLY A 437 11.25 18.66 20.80
CA GLY A 437 11.43 18.29 22.21
C GLY A 437 12.83 17.82 22.63
N SER A 438 13.76 17.59 21.70
CA SER A 438 15.05 16.94 21.99
C SER A 438 16.28 17.63 21.37
N ASP A 439 16.12 18.43 20.32
CA ASP A 439 17.24 19.09 19.64
C ASP A 439 17.56 20.44 20.31
N THR A 440 18.82 20.66 20.69
CA THR A 440 19.27 21.88 21.39
C THR A 440 19.43 23.08 20.46
N LYS A 441 19.20 22.91 19.16
CA LYS A 441 19.33 23.95 18.14
C LYS A 441 18.34 25.09 18.35
N SER A 442 18.83 26.31 18.15
CA SER A 442 18.00 27.49 18.01
C SER A 442 17.13 27.40 16.75
N ARG A 443 16.02 28.16 16.75
CA ARG A 443 15.15 28.31 15.58
C ARG A 443 15.92 28.75 14.33
N SER A 444 16.86 29.70 14.47
CA SER A 444 17.65 30.21 13.36
C SER A 444 18.58 29.15 12.73
N GLU A 445 19.08 28.19 13.52
CA GLU A 445 19.88 27.08 13.01
C GLU A 445 19.01 26.10 12.21
N ARG A 446 17.80 25.78 12.71
CA ARG A 446 16.84 24.93 11.98
C ARG A 446 16.38 25.56 10.66
N GLU A 447 16.14 26.87 10.66
CA GLU A 447 15.82 27.64 9.45
C GLU A 447 16.99 27.64 8.45
N GLY A 448 18.23 27.74 8.93
CA GLY A 448 19.43 27.58 8.10
C GLY A 448 19.61 26.18 7.51
N GLU A 449 19.36 25.12 8.32
CA GLU A 449 19.35 23.74 7.84
C GLU A 449 18.26 23.50 6.79
N LEU A 450 17.06 24.06 6.95
CA LEU A 450 15.98 23.97 5.96
C LEU A 450 16.36 24.63 4.62
N ALA A 451 17.01 25.80 4.65
CA ALA A 451 17.51 26.45 3.45
C ALA A 451 18.54 25.58 2.69
N GLU A 452 19.49 24.99 3.41
CA GLU A 452 20.52 24.11 2.84
C GLU A 452 19.94 22.78 2.31
N TYR A 453 18.99 22.16 3.02
CA TYR A 453 18.31 20.96 2.52
C TYR A 453 17.45 21.26 1.27
N THR A 454 16.81 22.42 1.20
CA THR A 454 16.07 22.87 0.02
C THR A 454 17.01 22.97 -1.19
N LYS A 455 18.22 23.53 -1.01
CA LYS A 455 19.25 23.61 -2.04
C LYS A 455 19.75 22.25 -2.52
N GLN A 456 19.99 21.32 -1.59
CA GLN A 456 20.40 19.95 -1.94
C GLN A 456 19.33 19.26 -2.80
N ILE A 457 18.05 19.35 -2.43
CA ILE A 457 16.96 18.72 -3.19
C ILE A 457 16.72 19.43 -4.54
N ALA A 458 16.79 20.76 -4.60
CA ALA A 458 16.72 21.48 -5.89
C ALA A 458 17.84 21.03 -6.84
N THR A 459 19.06 20.83 -6.33
CA THR A 459 20.20 20.29 -7.09
C THR A 459 19.91 18.86 -7.59
N THR A 460 19.38 17.98 -6.73
CA THR A 460 18.95 16.62 -7.10
C THR A 460 17.93 16.63 -8.23
N LEU A 461 16.88 17.46 -8.12
CA LEU A 461 15.82 17.57 -9.12
C LEU A 461 16.35 18.02 -10.49
N VAL A 462 17.22 19.03 -10.51
CA VAL A 462 17.82 19.53 -11.76
C VAL A 462 18.74 18.50 -12.40
N ARG A 463 19.55 17.76 -11.62
CA ARG A 463 20.41 16.69 -12.14
C ARG A 463 19.62 15.49 -12.66
N ALA A 464 18.49 15.16 -12.03
CA ALA A 464 17.55 14.17 -12.57
C ALA A 464 16.92 14.66 -13.89
N TYR A 465 16.49 15.92 -13.96
CA TYR A 465 15.89 16.51 -15.16
C TYR A 465 16.85 16.57 -16.35
N ASP A 466 18.10 16.94 -16.11
CA ASP A 466 19.21 16.88 -17.07
C ASP A 466 19.39 15.46 -17.64
N SER A 467 19.19 14.45 -16.80
CA SER A 467 19.21 13.02 -17.18
C SER A 467 17.89 12.54 -17.81
N GLY A 468 16.95 13.45 -18.11
CA GLY A 468 15.65 13.15 -18.69
C GLY A 468 14.63 12.56 -17.70
N ILE A 469 14.68 12.90 -16.41
CA ILE A 469 13.83 12.32 -15.36
C ILE A 469 13.04 13.41 -14.60
N LEU A 470 11.73 13.21 -14.45
CA LEU A 470 10.87 13.97 -13.51
C LEU A 470 10.38 13.09 -12.37
N HIS A 471 10.22 13.64 -11.16
CA HIS A 471 9.80 12.90 -9.97
C HIS A 471 8.28 12.89 -9.77
N ARG A 472 7.61 14.02 -10.05
CA ARG A 472 6.15 14.26 -9.99
C ARG A 472 5.45 14.15 -8.63
N ASP A 473 5.98 13.38 -7.68
CA ASP A 473 5.45 13.25 -6.30
C ASP A 473 6.42 13.79 -5.21
N ILE A 474 6.75 15.08 -5.26
CA ILE A 474 7.54 15.73 -4.20
C ILE A 474 6.63 16.07 -3.02
N SER A 475 7.01 15.62 -1.81
CA SER A 475 6.28 15.83 -0.56
C SER A 475 7.22 15.78 0.65
N TYR A 476 6.78 16.24 1.83
CA TYR A 476 7.60 16.13 3.05
C TYR A 476 7.85 14.67 3.48
N GLY A 477 7.07 13.72 2.96
CA GLY A 477 7.21 12.28 3.22
C GLY A 477 8.24 11.61 2.30
N ASN A 478 8.59 12.25 1.19
CA ASN A 478 9.48 11.73 0.15
C ASN A 478 10.86 12.44 0.15
N ILE A 479 11.09 13.39 1.06
CA ILE A 479 12.42 13.95 1.37
C ILE A 479 12.82 13.48 2.76
N THR A 480 14.00 12.86 2.91
CA THR A 480 14.51 12.38 4.22
C THR A 480 15.86 13.00 4.58
N ILE A 481 16.11 13.17 5.87
CA ILE A 481 17.33 13.78 6.41
C ILE A 481 18.13 12.76 7.22
N LYS A 482 19.42 12.62 6.89
CA LYS A 482 20.40 11.83 7.66
C LYS A 482 21.77 12.47 7.60
N ASN A 483 22.45 12.59 8.75
CA ASN A 483 23.82 13.09 8.86
C ASN A 483 24.07 14.43 8.13
N LYS A 484 23.14 15.40 8.27
CA LYS A 484 23.15 16.71 7.59
C LYS A 484 23.10 16.66 6.05
N ARG A 485 22.62 15.54 5.48
CA ARG A 485 22.34 15.40 4.05
C ARG A 485 20.85 15.12 3.84
N ALA A 486 20.27 15.79 2.85
CA ALA A 486 18.94 15.52 2.35
C ALA A 486 18.98 14.44 1.25
N TYR A 487 17.96 13.60 1.21
CA TYR A 487 17.76 12.57 0.20
C TYR A 487 16.35 12.65 -0.39
N LEU A 488 16.23 12.44 -1.69
CA LEU A 488 14.95 12.35 -2.40
C LEU A 488 14.62 10.88 -2.70
N ILE A 489 13.49 10.41 -2.19
CA ILE A 489 13.08 9.00 -2.19
C ILE A 489 11.70 8.83 -2.84
N ASP A 490 11.31 7.58 -3.13
CA ASP A 490 9.99 7.23 -3.68
C ASP A 490 9.79 7.70 -5.14
N TRP A 491 10.74 7.34 -5.99
CA TRP A 491 10.69 7.56 -7.44
C TRP A 491 9.67 6.67 -8.17
N GLY A 492 8.73 6.05 -7.44
CA GLY A 492 7.72 5.13 -7.99
C GLY A 492 6.66 5.80 -8.88
N TYR A 493 6.64 7.13 -8.90
CA TYR A 493 5.81 7.98 -9.75
C TYR A 493 6.61 8.83 -10.73
N ALA A 494 7.92 8.60 -10.82
CA ALA A 494 8.76 9.31 -11.77
C ALA A 494 8.40 8.97 -13.23
N LYS A 495 8.83 9.79 -14.17
CA LYS A 495 8.75 9.48 -15.61
C LYS A 495 10.04 9.87 -16.34
N PHE A 496 10.27 9.19 -17.46
CA PHE A 496 11.27 9.61 -18.44
C PHE A 496 10.72 10.72 -19.35
N LEU A 497 11.61 11.57 -19.83
CA LEU A 497 11.37 12.64 -20.80
C LEU A 497 11.87 12.20 -22.19
N PRO A 498 11.46 12.85 -23.30
CA PRO A 498 11.79 12.40 -24.66
C PRO A 498 13.29 12.24 -24.96
N TRP A 499 14.17 12.96 -24.25
CA TRP A 499 15.63 12.88 -24.40
C TRP A 499 16.31 11.86 -23.47
N ALA A 500 15.56 11.14 -22.63
CA ALA A 500 16.12 10.11 -21.76
C ALA A 500 16.61 8.89 -22.56
N HIS A 501 17.78 8.35 -22.21
CA HIS A 501 18.32 7.14 -22.86
C HIS A 501 17.75 5.86 -22.23
N THR A 502 16.51 5.53 -22.58
CA THR A 502 15.74 4.43 -21.96
C THR A 502 15.96 3.05 -22.61
N GLY A 503 16.45 2.97 -23.84
CA GLY A 503 16.44 1.73 -24.64
C GLY A 503 17.05 0.50 -23.96
N GLU A 504 18.23 0.62 -23.34
CA GLU A 504 18.85 -0.48 -22.60
C GLU A 504 18.06 -0.86 -21.33
N LEU A 505 17.48 0.13 -20.64
CA LEU A 505 16.65 -0.08 -19.45
C LEU A 505 15.33 -0.77 -19.83
N ALA A 506 14.68 -0.36 -20.91
CA ALA A 506 13.47 -0.96 -21.45
C ALA A 506 13.69 -2.43 -21.82
N GLN A 507 14.80 -2.74 -22.50
CA GLN A 507 15.19 -4.11 -22.83
C GLN A 507 15.44 -4.97 -21.58
N ARG A 508 16.16 -4.42 -20.60
CA ARG A 508 16.56 -5.10 -19.35
C ARG A 508 15.35 -5.39 -18.47
N TRP A 509 14.52 -4.39 -18.24
CA TRP A 509 13.34 -4.41 -17.36
C TRP A 509 12.06 -4.88 -18.05
N GLY A 510 12.10 -5.18 -19.35
CA GLY A 510 11.01 -5.83 -20.09
C GLY A 510 9.77 -4.95 -20.26
N PHE A 511 9.93 -3.62 -20.32
CA PHE A 511 8.82 -2.69 -20.52
C PHE A 511 8.81 -2.10 -21.94
N GLY A 512 7.62 -1.87 -22.48
CA GLY A 512 7.45 -1.20 -23.77
C GLY A 512 7.62 0.31 -23.60
N ASP A 513 8.77 0.83 -24.03
CA ASP A 513 9.21 2.22 -23.79
C ASP A 513 8.16 3.28 -24.21
N THR A 514 7.63 3.18 -25.43
CA THR A 514 6.57 4.07 -25.94
C THR A 514 5.29 3.96 -25.11
N ASN A 515 4.83 2.75 -24.82
CA ASN A 515 3.59 2.49 -24.09
C ASN A 515 3.68 3.01 -22.64
N VAL A 516 4.81 2.75 -21.96
CA VAL A 516 5.05 3.27 -20.61
C VAL A 516 5.14 4.80 -20.64
N THR A 517 5.85 5.40 -21.59
CA THR A 517 5.97 6.86 -21.67
C THR A 517 4.62 7.53 -21.93
N GLN A 518 3.83 7.02 -22.87
CA GLN A 518 2.45 7.47 -23.10
C GLN A 518 1.61 7.32 -21.83
N ASN A 519 1.61 6.14 -21.22
CA ASN A 519 0.89 5.89 -19.97
C ASN A 519 1.30 6.88 -18.89
N GLU A 520 2.60 7.07 -18.63
CA GLU A 520 3.05 8.02 -17.61
C GLU A 520 2.55 9.44 -17.91
N ASN A 521 2.56 9.90 -19.17
CA ASN A 521 2.01 11.20 -19.57
C ASN A 521 0.48 11.30 -19.31
N GLU A 522 -0.30 10.26 -19.59
CA GLU A 522 -1.75 10.22 -19.28
C GLU A 522 -2.05 10.38 -17.77
N HIS A 523 -1.06 10.13 -16.90
CA HIS A 523 -1.17 10.29 -15.45
C HIS A 523 -0.63 11.62 -14.91
N ASP A 524 -0.09 12.51 -15.75
CA ASP A 524 0.58 13.75 -15.30
C ASP A 524 -0.32 14.63 -14.42
N SER A 525 -1.61 14.73 -14.79
CA SER A 525 -2.62 15.56 -14.11
C SER A 525 -3.15 14.99 -12.78
N ILE A 526 -2.86 13.72 -12.47
CA ILE A 526 -3.42 13.02 -11.29
C ILE A 526 -2.35 12.44 -10.35
N THR A 527 -1.09 12.42 -10.78
CA THR A 527 0.02 11.86 -10.01
C THR A 527 0.54 12.86 -8.98
N GLY A 528 0.79 12.41 -7.76
CA GLY A 528 1.45 13.19 -6.69
C GLY A 528 0.59 13.43 -5.45
N THR A 529 1.21 14.00 -4.42
CA THR A 529 0.55 14.32 -3.14
C THR A 529 -0.21 15.65 -3.26
N PRO A 530 -1.56 15.68 -3.17
CA PRO A 530 -2.36 16.87 -3.53
C PRO A 530 -2.04 18.15 -2.75
N LEU A 531 -1.57 18.04 -1.51
CA LEU A 531 -1.15 19.18 -0.71
C LEU A 531 0.07 19.92 -1.31
N PHE A 532 0.94 19.20 -2.03
CA PHE A 532 2.19 19.70 -2.61
C PHE A 532 2.18 19.80 -4.14
N MET A 533 1.29 19.10 -4.85
CA MET A 533 1.04 19.27 -6.29
C MET A 533 1.01 20.75 -6.69
N SER A 534 1.62 21.13 -7.81
CA SER A 534 1.61 22.51 -8.33
C SER A 534 0.19 23.01 -8.64
N VAL A 535 0.00 24.33 -8.64
CA VAL A 535 -1.28 24.98 -8.98
C VAL A 535 -1.83 24.47 -10.32
N GLN A 536 -0.99 24.39 -11.34
CA GLN A 536 -1.38 23.94 -12.67
C GLN A 536 -1.83 22.47 -12.68
N ILE A 537 -1.14 21.59 -11.96
CA ILE A 537 -1.51 20.17 -11.86
C ILE A 537 -2.81 20.00 -11.07
N LEU A 538 -3.02 20.79 -10.02
CA LEU A 538 -4.31 20.85 -9.32
C LEU A 538 -5.45 21.34 -10.23
N LEU A 539 -5.16 22.18 -11.22
CA LEU A 539 -6.10 22.60 -12.29
C LEU A 539 -6.13 21.64 -13.49
N GLY A 540 -5.56 20.44 -13.36
CA GLY A 540 -5.62 19.38 -14.37
C GLY A 540 -4.74 19.63 -15.60
N ALA A 541 -3.59 20.31 -15.45
CA ALA A 541 -2.58 20.41 -16.49
C ALA A 541 -2.14 19.03 -17.00
N THR A 542 -2.01 18.89 -18.32
CA THR A 542 -1.75 17.60 -18.99
C THR A 542 -0.28 17.33 -19.22
N GLU A 543 0.58 18.32 -18.96
CA GLU A 543 2.02 18.26 -19.16
C GLU A 543 2.72 18.51 -17.82
N ARG A 544 3.66 17.63 -17.45
CA ARG A 544 4.57 17.83 -16.33
C ARG A 544 5.91 18.40 -16.78
N SER A 545 6.37 19.44 -16.08
CA SER A 545 7.70 20.03 -16.20
C SER A 545 8.41 20.10 -14.85
N ILE A 546 9.71 20.35 -14.87
CA ILE A 546 10.55 20.60 -13.68
C ILE A 546 10.03 21.76 -12.81
N MET A 547 9.37 22.76 -13.40
CA MET A 547 8.75 23.86 -12.65
C MET A 547 7.65 23.36 -11.70
N HIS A 548 7.00 22.23 -12.00
CA HIS A 548 5.99 21.64 -11.12
C HIS A 548 6.63 20.93 -9.92
N ASP A 549 7.75 20.24 -10.12
CA ASP A 549 8.49 19.59 -9.03
C ASP A 549 9.20 20.64 -8.14
N LEU A 550 9.68 21.75 -8.72
CA LEU A 550 10.20 22.91 -7.97
C LEU A 550 9.09 23.64 -7.19
N GLU A 551 7.88 23.78 -7.75
CA GLU A 551 6.74 24.32 -6.99
C GLU A 551 6.36 23.40 -5.81
N SER A 552 6.38 22.08 -6.03
CA SER A 552 6.14 21.12 -4.95
C SER A 552 7.23 21.17 -3.87
N LEU A 553 8.51 21.36 -4.23
CA LEU A 553 9.59 21.61 -3.28
C LEU A 553 9.36 22.90 -2.47
N PHE A 554 8.94 23.99 -3.11
CA PHE A 554 8.60 25.24 -2.43
C PHE A 554 7.46 25.05 -1.42
N MET A 555 6.43 24.27 -1.77
CA MET A 555 5.35 23.93 -0.84
C MET A 555 5.85 23.07 0.34
N VAL A 556 6.79 22.15 0.14
CA VAL A 556 7.42 21.40 1.25
C VAL A 556 8.27 22.32 2.14
N MET A 557 9.02 23.26 1.56
CA MET A 557 9.81 24.25 2.30
C MET A 557 8.92 25.09 3.21
N LEU A 558 7.82 25.64 2.68
CA LEU A 558 6.84 26.41 3.46
C LEU A 558 6.21 25.56 4.58
N HIS A 559 5.92 24.28 4.31
CA HIS A 559 5.35 23.36 5.30
C HIS A 559 6.32 23.10 6.45
N SER A 560 7.59 22.79 6.15
CA SER A 560 8.64 22.63 7.16
C SER A 560 8.91 23.91 7.95
N LEU A 561 8.85 25.08 7.31
CA LEU A 561 9.03 26.38 7.98
C LEU A 561 7.86 26.70 8.93
N ALA A 562 6.62 26.39 8.54
CA ALA A 562 5.48 26.46 9.44
C ALA A 562 5.65 25.53 10.66
N SER A 563 6.12 24.29 10.45
CA SER A 563 6.42 23.35 11.54
C SER A 563 7.50 23.88 12.50
N ILE A 564 8.59 24.49 12.00
CA ILE A 564 9.61 25.15 12.82
C ILE A 564 8.99 26.25 13.70
N ASN A 565 7.98 26.95 13.20
CA ASN A 565 7.26 28.01 13.91
C ASN A 565 6.18 27.47 14.89
N GLY A 566 6.13 26.16 15.13
CA GLY A 566 5.11 25.52 15.97
C GLY A 566 3.70 25.56 15.37
N ARG A 567 3.57 25.83 14.07
CA ARG A 567 2.30 25.74 13.33
C ARG A 567 2.23 24.36 12.67
N VAL A 568 1.35 23.50 13.18
CA VAL A 568 1.07 22.20 12.56
C VAL A 568 0.30 22.45 11.26
N PRO A 569 0.84 22.15 10.06
CA PRO A 569 0.17 22.47 8.80
C PRO A 569 -1.11 21.66 8.58
N ASP A 570 -1.21 20.47 9.18
CA ASP A 570 -2.43 19.64 9.23
C ASP A 570 -3.55 20.23 10.11
N SER A 571 -3.40 21.44 10.66
CA SER A 571 -4.47 22.08 11.41
C SER A 571 -5.64 22.44 10.49
N ASP A 572 -6.86 22.08 10.90
CA ASP A 572 -8.11 22.50 10.25
C ASP A 572 -8.35 24.03 10.23
N ASP A 573 -7.44 24.84 10.79
CA ASP A 573 -7.53 26.31 10.85
C ASP A 573 -7.53 26.89 9.42
N PRO A 574 -8.68 27.40 8.92
CA PRO A 574 -8.83 27.84 7.54
C PRO A 574 -8.04 29.12 7.22
N LYS A 575 -7.31 29.69 8.20
CA LYS A 575 -6.45 30.86 8.00
C LYS A 575 -5.19 30.58 7.20
N TYR A 576 -4.74 29.31 7.14
CA TYR A 576 -3.51 28.93 6.46
C TYR A 576 -3.79 28.18 5.15
N GLY A 577 -2.93 28.41 4.15
CA GLY A 577 -3.06 27.81 2.81
C GLY A 577 -2.79 26.29 2.72
N TRP A 578 -2.94 25.55 3.83
CA TRP A 578 -2.64 24.12 3.96
C TRP A 578 -3.87 23.21 3.82
N LYS A 579 -5.09 23.77 3.81
CA LYS A 579 -6.31 22.96 3.76
C LYS A 579 -6.58 22.43 2.34
N PHE A 580 -6.59 21.10 2.19
CA PHE A 580 -7.06 20.47 0.97
C PHE A 580 -8.59 20.55 0.88
N LEU A 581 -9.09 21.20 -0.17
CA LEU A 581 -10.51 21.47 -0.41
C LEU A 581 -11.02 20.82 -1.72
N GLY A 582 -10.33 19.79 -2.21
CA GLY A 582 -10.40 19.37 -3.61
C GLY A 582 -9.48 20.22 -4.49
N SER A 583 -9.11 19.73 -5.68
CA SER A 583 -7.98 20.27 -6.44
C SER A 583 -8.14 21.74 -6.82
N ASP A 584 -9.21 22.10 -7.54
CA ASP A 584 -9.48 23.46 -8.01
C ASP A 584 -9.56 24.50 -6.88
N MET A 585 -10.21 24.13 -5.77
CA MET A 585 -10.37 25.01 -4.60
C MET A 585 -9.05 25.16 -3.85
N THR A 586 -8.22 24.10 -3.79
CA THR A 586 -6.86 24.15 -3.21
C THR A 586 -5.95 25.03 -4.06
N ALA A 587 -6.01 24.93 -5.39
CA ALA A 587 -5.29 25.81 -6.31
C ALA A 587 -5.70 27.28 -6.14
N THR A 588 -7.02 27.55 -6.08
CA THR A 588 -7.58 28.89 -5.88
C THR A 588 -7.17 29.48 -4.53
N LEU A 589 -7.28 28.71 -3.44
CA LEU A 589 -6.82 29.11 -2.10
C LEU A 589 -5.33 29.44 -2.11
N ARG A 590 -4.50 28.57 -2.70
CA ARG A 590 -3.05 28.77 -2.76
C ARG A 590 -2.67 30.03 -3.53
N LEU A 591 -3.30 30.30 -4.67
CA LEU A 591 -3.09 31.55 -5.41
C LEU A 591 -3.57 32.78 -4.63
N GLY A 592 -4.69 32.68 -3.92
CA GLY A 592 -5.16 33.72 -2.98
C GLY A 592 -4.21 33.96 -1.80
N CYS A 593 -3.44 32.94 -1.40
CA CYS A 593 -2.35 33.11 -0.45
C CYS A 593 -1.15 33.82 -1.12
N LEU A 594 -0.70 33.31 -2.26
CA LEU A 594 0.50 33.76 -2.96
C LEU A 594 0.39 35.16 -3.59
N CYS A 595 -0.80 35.67 -3.90
CA CYS A 595 -1.00 36.94 -4.61
C CYS A 595 -0.45 38.22 -3.95
N CYS A 596 0.08 38.14 -2.72
CA CYS A 596 0.68 39.27 -2.02
C CYS A 596 2.12 38.90 -1.64
N PRO A 597 3.14 39.31 -2.43
CA PRO A 597 4.55 38.98 -2.19
C PRO A 597 5.06 39.35 -0.79
N GLN A 598 4.50 40.40 -0.18
CA GLN A 598 4.91 40.87 1.15
C GLN A 598 4.27 40.07 2.30
N LYS A 599 3.27 39.22 2.02
CA LYS A 599 2.46 38.51 3.04
C LYS A 599 2.27 37.02 2.79
N TYR A 600 2.77 36.43 1.69
CA TYR A 600 2.55 35.01 1.43
C TYR A 600 3.07 34.13 2.59
N LEU A 601 4.27 34.43 3.12
CA LEU A 601 4.83 33.76 4.30
C LEU A 601 3.88 33.83 5.51
N GLU A 602 3.33 35.01 5.83
CA GLU A 602 2.34 35.17 6.92
C GLU A 602 1.14 34.23 6.74
N LYS A 603 0.59 34.16 5.52
CA LYS A 603 -0.57 33.31 5.18
C LYS A 603 -0.27 31.80 5.15
N PHE A 604 0.99 31.39 5.21
CA PHE A 604 1.38 29.97 5.40
C PHE A 604 1.87 29.68 6.84
N GLY A 605 1.89 30.67 7.74
CA GLY A 605 2.38 30.53 9.12
C GLY A 605 3.89 30.79 9.30
N CYS A 606 4.53 31.35 8.27
CA CYS A 606 5.98 31.51 8.13
C CYS A 606 6.49 32.95 8.39
N GLY A 607 5.62 33.89 8.80
CA GLY A 607 5.90 35.34 8.76
C GLY A 607 7.16 35.83 9.49
N ASP A 608 7.52 35.20 10.63
CA ASP A 608 8.64 35.63 11.48
C ASP A 608 10.00 34.98 11.13
N CYS A 609 10.18 34.40 9.93
CA CYS A 609 11.35 33.59 9.59
C CYS A 609 12.65 34.39 9.41
N GLY A 610 13.80 33.78 9.73
CA GLY A 610 15.13 34.34 9.55
C GLY A 610 15.49 34.64 8.10
N GLN A 611 16.40 35.60 7.90
CA GLN A 611 16.70 36.16 6.57
C GLN A 611 17.26 35.15 5.56
N VAL A 612 17.99 34.12 6.02
CA VAL A 612 18.57 33.08 5.13
C VAL A 612 17.47 32.25 4.48
N VAL A 613 16.57 31.68 5.29
CA VAL A 613 15.45 30.87 4.77
C VAL A 613 14.45 31.74 4.01
N LYS A 614 14.26 33.00 4.43
CA LYS A 614 13.44 33.97 3.71
C LYS A 614 13.99 34.26 2.30
N SER A 615 15.29 34.53 2.17
CA SER A 615 15.93 34.82 0.87
C SER A 615 15.77 33.68 -0.12
N VAL A 616 15.88 32.43 0.35
CA VAL A 616 15.59 31.22 -0.44
C VAL A 616 14.12 31.16 -0.85
N ALA A 617 13.18 31.38 0.08
CA ALA A 617 11.75 31.35 -0.19
C ALA A 617 11.32 32.44 -1.18
N ASP A 618 11.79 33.68 -1.00
CA ASP A 618 11.49 34.82 -1.88
C ASP A 618 12.05 34.60 -3.29
N SER A 619 13.21 33.94 -3.41
CA SER A 619 13.82 33.60 -4.72
C SER A 619 13.07 32.47 -5.44
N MET A 620 12.63 31.43 -4.73
CA MET A 620 11.73 30.42 -5.28
C MET A 620 10.38 31.02 -5.68
N TYR A 621 9.80 31.88 -4.83
CA TYR A 621 8.55 32.58 -5.11
C TYR A 621 8.65 33.42 -6.38
N ARG A 622 9.74 34.18 -6.54
CA ARG A 622 10.02 35.00 -7.73
C ARG A 622 10.04 34.14 -8.99
N LEU A 623 10.79 33.03 -8.99
CA LEU A 623 10.89 32.10 -10.13
C LEU A 623 9.55 31.44 -10.50
N LEU A 624 8.74 31.09 -9.50
CA LEU A 624 7.55 30.25 -9.70
C LEU A 624 6.25 31.05 -9.94
N PHE A 625 6.17 32.27 -9.42
CA PHE A 625 4.93 33.04 -9.34
C PHE A 625 5.05 34.49 -9.81
N THR A 626 6.20 34.95 -10.28
CA THR A 626 6.34 36.30 -10.86
C THR A 626 7.03 36.28 -12.21
N GLU A 627 6.70 37.26 -13.04
CA GLU A 627 7.37 37.52 -14.32
C GLU A 627 7.36 39.04 -14.53
N ASP A 628 8.53 39.64 -14.74
CA ASP A 628 8.69 41.10 -14.81
C ASP A 628 8.00 41.84 -13.63
N ASP A 629 8.18 41.28 -12.42
CA ASP A 629 7.56 41.68 -11.14
C ASP A 629 6.02 41.60 -11.06
N ILE A 630 5.36 41.02 -12.08
CA ILE A 630 3.90 40.79 -12.12
C ILE A 630 3.56 39.38 -11.61
N PHE A 631 2.57 39.27 -10.72
CA PHE A 631 2.11 37.97 -10.20
C PHE A 631 1.40 37.12 -11.26
N LEU A 632 1.86 35.89 -11.45
CA LEU A 632 1.44 34.97 -12.50
C LEU A 632 0.08 34.29 -12.28
N GLY A 633 -0.56 34.43 -11.12
CA GLY A 633 -1.74 33.64 -10.76
C GLY A 633 -2.90 33.71 -11.76
N GLY A 634 -3.09 34.86 -12.42
CA GLY A 634 -4.08 34.97 -13.51
C GLY A 634 -3.74 34.10 -14.72
N LYS A 635 -2.46 34.09 -15.15
CA LYS A 635 -1.99 33.24 -16.25
C LYS A 635 -2.10 31.75 -15.88
N LEU A 636 -1.70 31.37 -14.65
CA LEU A 636 -1.75 29.97 -14.18
C LEU A 636 -3.17 29.41 -14.04
N ILE A 637 -4.20 30.25 -13.84
CA ILE A 637 -5.61 29.84 -13.86
C ILE A 637 -6.14 29.73 -15.28
N LEU A 638 -5.86 30.71 -16.13
CA LEU A 638 -6.42 30.79 -17.49
C LEU A 638 -5.76 29.80 -18.45
N ASP A 639 -4.48 29.50 -18.25
CA ASP A 639 -3.71 28.52 -19.00
C ASP A 639 -3.01 27.54 -18.04
N LYS A 640 -3.63 26.36 -17.90
CA LYS A 640 -3.11 25.26 -17.09
C LYS A 640 -1.76 24.73 -17.61
N ASN A 641 -1.42 24.89 -18.89
CA ASN A 641 -0.15 24.46 -19.46
C ASN A 641 0.83 25.63 -19.66
N TYR A 642 0.56 26.82 -19.07
CA TYR A 642 1.41 28.01 -19.16
C TYR A 642 2.89 27.71 -18.88
N LYS A 643 3.74 27.89 -19.90
CA LYS A 643 5.19 27.73 -19.81
C LYS A 643 5.78 28.97 -19.12
N ARG A 644 6.18 28.83 -17.85
CA ARG A 644 6.81 29.89 -17.06
C ARG A 644 8.19 30.26 -17.64
N ARG A 645 8.48 31.55 -17.73
CA ARG A 645 9.83 32.06 -17.99
C ARG A 645 10.77 31.67 -16.85
N PHE A 646 12.00 31.27 -17.17
CA PHE A 646 13.02 30.94 -16.18
C PHE A 646 13.86 32.18 -15.84
N ASP A 647 14.02 32.48 -14.55
CA ASP A 647 14.92 33.50 -14.01
C ASP A 647 16.12 32.80 -13.37
N SER A 648 17.21 32.68 -14.13
CA SER A 648 18.45 32.03 -13.65
C SER A 648 19.08 32.74 -12.45
N ALA A 649 18.90 34.05 -12.29
CA ALA A 649 19.41 34.79 -11.14
C ALA A 649 18.63 34.44 -9.88
N ALA A 650 17.29 34.36 -9.96
CA ALA A 650 16.45 33.87 -8.87
C ALA A 650 16.73 32.39 -8.54
N ALA A 651 16.90 31.54 -9.56
CA ALA A 651 17.24 30.13 -9.37
C ALA A 651 18.59 29.95 -8.66
N ALA A 652 19.63 30.68 -9.07
CA ALA A 652 20.99 30.56 -8.53
C ALA A 652 21.05 30.77 -7.00
N VAL A 653 20.19 31.63 -6.44
CA VAL A 653 20.14 31.86 -4.97
C VAL A 653 19.82 30.58 -4.20
N PHE A 654 18.92 29.73 -4.70
CA PHE A 654 18.46 28.55 -3.98
C PHE A 654 19.02 27.21 -4.48
N MET A 655 19.51 27.11 -5.72
CA MET A 655 20.16 25.87 -6.22
C MET A 655 21.66 26.02 -6.54
N GLY A 656 22.20 27.24 -6.54
CA GLY A 656 23.55 27.55 -7.02
C GLY A 656 23.64 27.76 -8.53
N ASP A 657 24.72 28.39 -8.99
CA ASP A 657 24.89 28.82 -10.38
C ASP A 657 24.92 27.66 -11.38
N ASP A 658 25.58 26.56 -11.02
CA ASP A 658 25.80 25.42 -11.93
C ASP A 658 24.49 24.65 -12.23
N PRO A 659 23.67 24.23 -11.24
CA PRO A 659 22.34 23.71 -11.53
C PRO A 659 21.42 24.74 -12.19
N SER A 660 21.47 26.03 -11.79
CA SER A 660 20.67 27.08 -12.44
C SER A 660 20.97 27.21 -13.93
N ARG A 661 22.26 27.24 -14.29
CA ARG A 661 22.72 27.29 -15.69
C ARG A 661 22.35 26.04 -16.48
N LEU A 662 22.47 24.86 -15.86
CA LEU A 662 22.08 23.60 -16.49
C LEU A 662 20.60 23.60 -16.85
N LEU A 663 19.74 24.04 -15.91
CA LEU A 663 18.31 24.16 -16.15
C LEU A 663 17.97 25.24 -17.20
N GLN A 664 18.65 26.38 -17.19
CA GLN A 664 18.50 27.41 -18.24
C GLN A 664 18.76 26.83 -19.63
N ILE A 665 19.82 26.03 -19.83
CA ILE A 665 20.16 25.42 -21.13
C ILE A 665 19.01 24.54 -21.65
N HIS A 666 18.41 23.72 -20.78
CA HIS A 666 17.26 22.87 -21.16
C HIS A 666 15.98 23.65 -21.45
N LEU A 667 15.77 24.80 -20.79
CA LEU A 667 14.57 25.63 -20.97
C LEU A 667 14.69 26.65 -22.11
N ASP A 668 15.91 27.05 -22.47
CA ASP A 668 16.20 27.95 -23.59
C ASP A 668 16.39 27.22 -24.93
N SER A 669 16.58 25.90 -24.93
CA SER A 669 16.71 25.10 -26.16
C SER A 669 15.48 25.34 -27.04
N PRO A 670 15.60 26.00 -28.20
CA PRO A 670 14.45 26.37 -29.03
C PRO A 670 13.83 25.17 -29.77
N GLU A 671 14.45 24.00 -29.62
CA GLU A 671 14.07 22.74 -30.21
C GLU A 671 13.77 21.75 -29.06
N GLU A 672 12.48 21.49 -28.82
CA GLU A 672 12.07 20.09 -28.91
C GLU A 672 12.43 19.71 -30.36
N PRO A 673 13.33 18.76 -30.62
CA PRO A 673 13.62 18.37 -31.99
C PRO A 673 12.30 17.96 -32.64
N ASP A 674 12.04 18.39 -33.88
CA ASP A 674 10.86 17.95 -34.62
C ASP A 674 10.92 16.41 -34.73
N ILE A 675 10.22 15.72 -33.81
CA ILE A 675 10.07 14.27 -33.85
C ILE A 675 9.04 13.99 -34.95
N GLU A 676 9.53 14.03 -36.20
CA GLU A 676 8.85 13.62 -37.43
C GLU A 676 8.56 12.09 -37.46
N VAL A 677 8.50 11.48 -36.27
CA VAL A 677 8.44 10.05 -35.99
C VAL A 677 7.29 9.75 -35.02
N GLN A 678 6.05 10.11 -35.39
CA GLN A 678 4.85 9.48 -34.81
C GLN A 678 3.54 9.54 -35.62
N GLU A 679 3.39 10.41 -36.63
CA GLU A 679 2.12 10.47 -37.38
C GLU A 679 1.78 9.16 -38.13
N ILE A 680 2.80 8.44 -38.64
CA ILE A 680 2.62 7.14 -39.32
C ILE A 680 2.09 6.04 -38.36
N ALA A 681 2.27 6.19 -37.04
CA ALA A 681 1.67 5.29 -36.05
C ALA A 681 0.24 5.71 -35.65
N ASN A 682 -0.11 6.99 -35.81
CA ASN A 682 -1.39 7.53 -35.38
C ASN A 682 -2.53 7.26 -36.37
N GLU A 683 -2.29 7.21 -37.69
CA GLU A 683 -3.35 6.89 -38.67
C GLU A 683 -4.00 5.51 -38.45
N TYR A 684 -3.24 4.52 -37.96
CA TYR A 684 -3.80 3.20 -37.60
C TYR A 684 -4.63 3.20 -36.30
N THR A 685 -4.56 4.27 -35.51
CA THR A 685 -5.16 4.36 -34.17
C THR A 685 -6.38 5.30 -34.14
N VAL A 686 -6.43 6.32 -35.01
CA VAL A 686 -7.51 7.32 -35.06
C VAL A 686 -8.90 6.71 -35.33
N GLN A 687 -9.00 5.63 -36.11
CA GLN A 687 -10.28 4.92 -36.30
C GLN A 687 -10.82 4.22 -35.03
N THR A 688 -10.03 4.06 -33.98
CA THR A 688 -10.48 3.50 -32.69
C THR A 688 -10.83 4.61 -31.67
N ALA A 689 -10.21 5.79 -31.78
CA ALA A 689 -10.36 6.89 -30.83
C ALA A 689 -11.74 7.59 -30.88
N ALA A 690 -12.37 7.64 -32.06
CA ALA A 690 -13.64 8.35 -32.26
C ALA A 690 -14.82 7.81 -31.41
N ASN A 691 -14.74 6.57 -30.91
CA ASN A 691 -15.75 5.96 -30.04
C ASN A 691 -15.49 6.15 -28.52
N HIS A 692 -14.44 6.87 -28.12
CA HIS A 692 -13.99 6.90 -26.72
C HIS A 692 -14.12 8.25 -25.97
N GLN A 693 -14.52 9.34 -26.63
CA GLN A 693 -14.58 10.71 -26.06
C GLN A 693 -15.64 10.99 -24.96
N GLN A 694 -16.18 9.97 -24.28
CA GLN A 694 -17.07 10.13 -23.11
C GLN A 694 -16.63 9.35 -21.86
N ARG A 695 -15.37 8.93 -21.76
CA ARG A 695 -14.86 8.24 -20.55
C ARG A 695 -13.82 9.07 -19.82
N HIS A 696 -14.13 9.45 -18.58
CA HIS A 696 -13.16 10.01 -17.63
C HIS A 696 -11.96 9.06 -17.47
N VAL A 697 -10.76 9.63 -17.65
CA VAL A 697 -9.44 8.98 -17.59
C VAL A 697 -9.27 8.20 -16.29
N SER A 698 -8.65 7.01 -16.36
CA SER A 698 -8.41 6.17 -15.18
C SER A 698 -7.17 5.29 -15.34
N ALA A 699 -6.43 5.22 -14.23
CA ALA A 699 -5.06 4.74 -14.12
C ALA A 699 -4.85 3.20 -14.09
N LEU A 700 -5.38 2.42 -15.04
CA LEU A 700 -5.15 0.96 -15.08
C LEU A 700 -5.00 0.38 -16.50
N PRO A 701 -4.13 -0.65 -16.69
CA PRO A 701 -3.85 -1.27 -17.97
C PRO A 701 -5.07 -1.86 -18.67
N VAL A 702 -5.15 -1.62 -19.98
CA VAL A 702 -5.91 -2.47 -20.90
C VAL A 702 -5.14 -3.78 -21.11
N PRO A 703 -5.77 -4.97 -21.02
CA PRO A 703 -5.07 -6.22 -21.29
C PRO A 703 -4.65 -6.29 -22.76
N VAL A 704 -3.34 -6.28 -23.03
CA VAL A 704 -2.80 -6.56 -24.36
C VAL A 704 -3.08 -8.02 -24.70
N ALA A 705 -4.05 -8.25 -25.59
CA ALA A 705 -4.28 -9.59 -26.13
C ALA A 705 -3.03 -10.04 -26.89
N ALA A 706 -2.55 -11.26 -26.63
CA ALA A 706 -1.35 -11.81 -27.25
C ALA A 706 -1.45 -11.79 -28.78
N ALA A 707 -0.76 -10.82 -29.41
CA ALA A 707 -0.72 -10.69 -30.85
C ALA A 707 0.00 -11.89 -31.46
N LYS A 708 -0.75 -12.76 -32.14
CA LYS A 708 -0.17 -13.84 -32.95
C LYS A 708 0.56 -13.22 -34.13
N SER A 709 1.88 -13.35 -34.16
CA SER A 709 2.73 -12.91 -35.27
C SER A 709 2.52 -13.80 -36.50
N ASN A 710 1.55 -13.45 -37.35
CA ASN A 710 1.42 -14.00 -38.70
C ASN A 710 2.45 -13.34 -39.63
N VAL A 711 3.69 -13.83 -39.62
CA VAL A 711 4.71 -13.45 -40.62
C VAL A 711 4.52 -14.31 -41.88
N PRO A 712 4.37 -13.72 -43.08
CA PRO A 712 4.30 -14.49 -44.32
C PRO A 712 5.64 -15.17 -44.66
N ALA A 713 5.60 -16.44 -45.01
CA ALA A 713 6.81 -17.18 -45.38
C ALA A 713 7.28 -16.83 -46.81
N THR A 714 8.23 -15.91 -46.95
CA THR A 714 8.98 -15.72 -48.19
C THR A 714 9.98 -16.86 -48.42
N GLN A 715 9.81 -17.60 -49.50
CA GLN A 715 10.74 -18.64 -49.92
C GLN A 715 12.02 -18.03 -50.51
N THR A 716 13.17 -18.28 -49.89
CA THR A 716 14.49 -18.08 -50.52
C THR A 716 15.33 -19.34 -50.44
N LYS A 717 15.84 -19.80 -51.59
CA LYS A 717 16.67 -21.00 -51.73
C LYS A 717 18.01 -20.86 -50.98
N PRO A 718 18.57 -21.93 -50.40
CA PRO A 718 19.90 -21.89 -49.81
C PRO A 718 21.01 -21.98 -50.89
N PRO A 719 22.15 -21.29 -50.72
CA PRO A 719 23.35 -21.54 -51.52
C PRO A 719 24.08 -22.82 -51.07
N ARG A 720 24.87 -23.40 -51.98
CA ARG A 720 25.65 -24.63 -51.75
C ARG A 720 26.95 -24.36 -50.97
N ASN A 721 27.29 -25.34 -50.13
CA ASN A 721 28.64 -25.83 -49.80
C ASN A 721 29.83 -24.86 -49.69
N LEU A 722 30.44 -24.85 -48.50
CA LEU A 722 31.90 -24.94 -48.37
C LEU A 722 32.27 -25.78 -47.13
N HIS A 723 33.25 -26.67 -47.28
CA HIS A 723 33.77 -27.52 -46.20
C HIS A 723 34.81 -26.76 -45.35
N ILE A 724 34.95 -27.11 -44.06
CA ILE A 724 36.11 -27.90 -43.56
C ILE A 724 35.98 -28.20 -42.03
N ARG A 725 36.09 -29.50 -41.73
CA ARG A 725 36.58 -30.19 -40.50
C ARG A 725 36.88 -29.37 -39.23
N ASN A 726 36.27 -29.76 -38.10
CA ASN A 726 36.83 -30.77 -37.19
C ASN A 726 35.84 -31.17 -36.08
N ALA A 727 35.93 -32.41 -35.60
CA ALA A 727 35.23 -32.93 -34.42
C ALA A 727 36.26 -33.30 -33.33
N PRO A 728 35.84 -33.62 -32.09
CA PRO A 728 35.44 -35.00 -31.84
C PRO A 728 34.14 -35.18 -31.04
N ARG A 729 33.53 -36.36 -31.22
CA ARG A 729 32.32 -36.85 -30.54
C ARG A 729 32.67 -37.44 -29.16
N VAL A 730 31.72 -37.39 -28.23
CA VAL A 730 31.47 -38.49 -27.28
C VAL A 730 29.96 -38.81 -27.32
N ARG A 731 29.60 -40.08 -27.15
CA ARG A 731 28.27 -40.65 -27.46
C ARG A 731 27.24 -40.46 -26.35
N SER A 732 25.99 -40.41 -26.78
CA SER A 732 24.80 -40.82 -26.04
C SER A 732 24.32 -42.19 -26.53
N ASP A 733 23.99 -43.09 -25.62
CA ASP A 733 23.07 -44.23 -25.82
C ASP A 733 22.04 -44.12 -24.66
N ALA A 734 20.71 -44.06 -24.85
CA ALA A 734 19.80 -45.01 -25.49
C ALA A 734 19.72 -46.34 -24.70
N ALA A 735 18.56 -46.91 -24.33
CA ALA A 735 17.17 -46.55 -24.59
C ALA A 735 16.20 -47.11 -23.52
N LEU A 736 14.89 -46.94 -23.74
CA LEU A 736 13.79 -47.48 -22.94
C LEU A 736 13.85 -49.01 -22.78
N ASN A 737 13.25 -49.53 -21.70
CA ASN A 737 12.21 -50.54 -21.88
C ASN A 737 11.12 -50.51 -20.80
N LYS A 738 9.91 -50.94 -21.17
CA LYS A 738 8.74 -51.08 -20.31
C LYS A 738 8.46 -52.55 -19.96
N ASP A 739 7.55 -52.72 -18.99
CA ASP A 739 6.60 -53.83 -18.81
C ASP A 739 6.91 -55.00 -17.85
N ARG A 740 5.79 -55.34 -17.16
CA ARG A 740 5.38 -56.60 -16.51
C ARG A 740 5.82 -56.92 -15.06
N MET A 741 4.84 -56.66 -14.19
CA MET A 741 4.34 -57.47 -13.05
C MET A 741 4.97 -58.84 -12.78
N GLY A 742 5.20 -59.13 -11.49
CA GLY A 742 5.37 -60.49 -10.95
C GLY A 742 5.47 -60.49 -9.41
N ILE A 743 4.58 -61.23 -8.73
CA ILE A 743 4.52 -61.34 -7.25
C ILE A 743 5.33 -62.57 -6.79
N THR A 744 5.65 -62.62 -5.48
CA THR A 744 6.38 -63.67 -4.71
C THR A 744 7.93 -63.56 -4.78
N GLY A 745 8.69 -63.90 -3.74
CA GLY A 745 8.34 -64.28 -2.37
C GLY A 745 9.50 -64.98 -1.63
N ARG A 746 9.59 -64.77 -0.31
CA ARG A 746 10.49 -65.42 0.67
C ARG A 746 12.01 -65.11 0.68
N ARG A 747 12.44 -64.86 1.92
CA ARG A 747 13.80 -64.79 2.48
C ARG A 747 14.74 -65.93 2.04
N VAL A 748 16.02 -65.60 1.85
CA VAL A 748 17.17 -66.31 2.43
C VAL A 748 18.18 -65.26 2.93
N ALA A 749 18.72 -65.45 4.13
CA ALA A 749 19.96 -64.83 4.62
C ALA A 749 20.98 -65.97 4.80
N PRO A 750 22.31 -65.75 4.78
CA PRO A 750 22.97 -65.24 6.00
C PRO A 750 24.28 -64.45 5.77
N ALA A 751 24.97 -64.13 6.89
CA ALA A 751 26.43 -63.95 7.02
C ALA A 751 27.05 -62.64 6.46
N LEU A 752 28.08 -62.04 7.05
CA LEU A 752 28.68 -62.10 8.41
C LEU A 752 29.69 -60.94 8.50
N ALA A 753 29.77 -60.21 9.63
CA ALA A 753 30.99 -59.56 10.15
C ALA A 753 30.69 -58.69 11.39
N ASP A 754 31.27 -59.09 12.51
CA ASP A 754 31.33 -58.42 13.82
C ASP A 754 32.10 -57.07 13.76
N THR A 755 32.03 -56.14 14.72
CA THR A 755 32.50 -56.33 16.11
C THR A 755 32.17 -55.13 17.05
N VAL A 756 31.96 -55.41 18.36
CA VAL A 756 32.49 -54.66 19.56
C VAL A 756 31.95 -53.22 19.85
N THR A 757 31.52 -52.80 21.06
CA THR A 757 31.41 -53.44 22.41
C THR A 757 30.34 -52.79 23.33
N GLN A 758 29.68 -53.66 24.12
CA GLN A 758 29.33 -53.57 25.57
C GLN A 758 28.69 -52.35 26.27
N GLY A 759 27.74 -52.68 27.18
CA GLY A 759 27.18 -51.82 28.24
C GLY A 759 25.67 -52.02 28.42
N GLN A 760 25.14 -53.21 28.78
CA GLN A 760 24.87 -53.64 30.18
C GLN A 760 24.41 -52.47 31.10
N THR A 761 23.25 -52.51 31.78
CA THR A 761 22.63 -53.64 32.50
C THR A 761 21.07 -53.63 32.52
N ALA A 762 20.49 -54.84 32.53
CA ALA A 762 19.49 -55.41 33.47
C ALA A 762 18.21 -54.62 33.90
N GLN A 763 17.05 -55.24 34.18
CA GLN A 763 16.52 -56.61 34.05
C GLN A 763 14.99 -56.59 34.39
N VAL A 764 14.19 -57.53 33.84
CA VAL A 764 13.04 -58.26 34.51
C VAL A 764 11.85 -57.41 35.05
N ALA A 765 10.54 -57.72 34.89
CA ALA A 765 9.82 -58.90 34.41
C ALA A 765 8.46 -58.56 33.73
N ARG A 766 7.92 -59.51 32.96
CA ARG A 766 6.46 -59.75 32.76
C ARG A 766 5.91 -60.59 33.94
N PRO A 767 4.59 -60.89 34.11
CA PRO A 767 3.42 -60.72 33.22
C PRO A 767 2.26 -59.97 33.94
N GLY A 768 0.99 -59.89 33.53
CA GLY A 768 0.20 -60.51 32.45
C GLY A 768 -1.31 -60.26 32.69
N SER A 769 -2.12 -60.40 31.62
CA SER A 769 -3.56 -60.73 31.57
C SER A 769 -4.55 -60.23 32.65
N GLY A 770 -5.69 -59.63 32.22
CA GLY A 770 -6.95 -59.86 32.93
C GLY A 770 -8.12 -58.87 32.79
N ILE A 771 -8.98 -59.08 31.78
CA ILE A 771 -10.46 -59.13 31.90
C ILE A 771 -11.26 -57.91 32.46
N SER A 772 -12.14 -57.37 31.59
CA SER A 772 -13.41 -56.65 31.87
C SER A 772 -13.37 -55.31 32.65
N ASN A 773 -14.09 -54.27 32.23
CA ASN A 773 -15.56 -54.25 32.36
C ASN A 773 -16.28 -53.26 31.42
N ARG A 774 -17.59 -53.51 31.25
CA ARG A 774 -18.55 -52.58 30.64
C ARG A 774 -18.87 -51.43 31.59
N GLY A 775 -19.27 -50.28 31.04
CA GLY A 775 -20.35 -49.48 31.65
C GLY A 775 -20.12 -47.96 31.73
N ALA A 776 -21.12 -47.23 31.22
CA ALA A 776 -21.49 -45.86 31.57
C ALA A 776 -20.41 -44.75 31.51
N PHE A 777 -20.45 -43.94 30.44
CA PHE A 777 -20.14 -42.51 30.57
C PHE A 777 -21.43 -41.69 30.62
N ALA A 778 -21.62 -41.01 31.74
CA ALA A 778 -22.76 -40.13 31.97
C ALA A 778 -22.56 -38.77 31.28
N ARG A 779 -23.66 -38.03 31.15
CA ARG A 779 -23.68 -36.61 30.77
C ARG A 779 -22.76 -35.82 31.71
N LEU A 780 -21.89 -34.97 31.17
CA LEU A 780 -21.30 -33.86 31.91
C LEU A 780 -21.52 -32.54 31.20
N ALA A 781 -21.78 -31.51 31.99
CA ALA A 781 -22.28 -30.22 31.55
C ALA A 781 -21.16 -29.29 31.05
N ARG A 782 -21.57 -28.22 30.34
CA ARG A 782 -20.71 -27.10 29.96
C ARG A 782 -20.09 -26.46 31.22
N PRO A 783 -18.77 -26.18 31.24
CA PRO A 783 -18.19 -25.29 32.23
C PRO A 783 -18.42 -23.82 31.85
N THR A 784 -18.97 -23.03 32.77
CA THR A 784 -19.09 -21.56 32.66
C THR A 784 -17.80 -20.84 33.08
N GLU A 785 -17.57 -19.65 32.54
CA GLU A 785 -16.28 -18.91 32.51
C GLU A 785 -15.72 -18.37 33.84
N ALA A 786 -16.02 -18.98 34.99
CA ALA A 786 -15.61 -18.48 36.32
C ALA A 786 -14.20 -18.93 36.76
N SER A 787 -13.53 -19.82 36.03
CA SER A 787 -12.38 -20.59 36.56
C SER A 787 -10.98 -19.99 36.31
N THR A 788 -10.83 -19.03 35.39
CA THR A 788 -9.50 -18.69 34.83
C THR A 788 -8.80 -17.49 35.48
N ARG A 789 -9.28 -16.96 36.63
CA ARG A 789 -8.69 -15.78 37.32
C ARG A 789 -7.81 -16.09 38.54
N ARG A 790 -7.27 -17.31 38.68
CA ARG A 790 -6.32 -17.68 39.75
C ARG A 790 -5.13 -18.52 39.28
N ALA A 791 -4.36 -18.01 38.30
CA ALA A 791 -3.09 -18.61 37.89
C ALA A 791 -2.07 -17.58 37.35
N ALA A 792 -1.97 -16.40 37.97
CA ALA A 792 -0.99 -15.38 37.61
C ALA A 792 -0.58 -14.53 38.84
N ASN A 793 0.15 -15.13 39.77
CA ASN A 793 0.82 -14.42 40.87
C ASN A 793 1.90 -15.31 41.52
N ARG A 794 3.11 -15.33 40.95
CA ARG A 794 4.39 -15.73 41.60
C ARG A 794 5.58 -15.63 40.64
N SER A 795 6.20 -14.45 40.56
CA SER A 795 7.66 -14.27 40.53
C SER A 795 8.02 -12.79 40.35
N VAL A 796 8.24 -12.08 41.46
CA VAL A 796 8.98 -10.80 41.46
C VAL A 796 10.10 -10.96 42.48
N VAL A 797 11.34 -10.81 42.02
CA VAL A 797 12.52 -10.70 42.87
C VAL A 797 13.07 -9.28 42.72
N ASN A 798 13.41 -8.68 43.85
CA ASN A 798 13.72 -7.25 43.98
C ASN A 798 14.94 -6.80 43.17
N ARG A 799 14.93 -5.53 42.76
CA ARG A 799 16.03 -4.62 43.09
C ARG A 799 15.52 -3.20 43.36
N THR A 800 15.96 -2.66 44.49
CA THR A 800 15.60 -1.36 45.06
C THR A 800 16.49 -0.25 44.51
N ALA A 801 15.92 0.93 44.28
CA ALA A 801 16.61 2.21 44.42
C ALA A 801 15.61 3.31 44.78
N SER A 802 15.90 4.06 45.83
CA SER A 802 15.00 5.04 46.44
C SER A 802 15.38 6.46 46.03
N ARG A 803 14.40 7.36 45.87
CA ARG A 803 14.31 8.56 46.71
C ARG A 803 13.00 9.34 46.53
N ALA A 804 12.55 9.90 47.65
CA ALA A 804 11.36 10.74 47.74
C ALA A 804 11.71 12.23 47.54
N ALA A 805 10.68 13.03 47.27
CA ALA A 805 10.77 14.48 47.17
C ALA A 805 10.78 15.17 48.56
N SER A 806 11.29 16.41 48.60
CA SER A 806 10.83 17.42 49.56
C SER A 806 10.99 18.83 48.99
N ARG A 807 9.98 19.68 49.23
CA ARG A 807 10.02 21.13 49.04
C ARG A 807 10.82 21.80 50.17
N ALA A 808 11.41 22.97 49.92
CA ALA A 808 11.27 24.17 50.76
C ALA A 808 12.04 25.37 50.15
N ASP A 809 11.62 26.59 50.51
CA ASP A 809 12.12 27.88 50.03
C ASP A 809 13.53 28.27 50.54
N SER A 810 14.26 29.08 49.76
CA SER A 810 14.75 30.41 50.18
C SER A 810 15.74 31.04 49.16
N SER A 811 15.69 32.37 49.05
CA SER A 811 16.66 33.25 48.36
C SER A 811 17.56 33.95 49.39
N PRO A 812 18.52 34.82 49.01
CA PRO A 812 19.55 34.70 47.97
C PRO A 812 20.97 35.03 48.52
N ARG A 813 22.05 34.78 47.78
CA ARG A 813 23.26 35.64 47.86
C ARG A 813 24.25 35.50 46.69
N GLN A 814 25.04 36.57 46.53
CA GLN A 814 26.01 36.82 45.46
C GLN A 814 27.23 35.88 45.53
N GLN A 815 27.85 35.61 44.37
CA GLN A 815 29.27 35.91 44.16
C GLN A 815 29.66 35.87 42.66
N GLN A 816 30.16 37.00 42.16
CA GLN A 816 31.20 37.08 41.11
C GLN A 816 32.54 36.55 41.71
N PRO A 817 33.64 36.27 40.94
CA PRO A 817 34.02 37.03 39.75
C PRO A 817 34.88 36.35 38.64
N GLN A 818 35.27 37.20 37.67
CA GLN A 818 36.47 37.19 36.82
C GLN A 818 36.54 36.38 35.50
N LEU A 819 36.84 37.16 34.44
CA LEU A 819 37.39 36.80 33.14
C LEU A 819 38.88 36.40 33.28
N PRO A 820 39.53 35.84 32.24
CA PRO A 820 40.16 36.72 31.25
C PRO A 820 39.97 36.31 29.77
N ILE A 821 40.16 37.32 28.91
CA ILE A 821 40.53 37.27 27.48
C ILE A 821 41.83 38.11 27.37
N PRO A 822 42.56 38.16 26.24
CA PRO A 822 42.73 37.23 25.12
C PRO A 822 44.21 36.79 24.97
N ASP A 823 44.57 36.09 23.88
CA ASP A 823 45.52 36.61 22.86
C ASP A 823 46.05 35.49 21.92
N ASP A 824 45.60 35.58 20.66
CA ASP A 824 46.40 35.71 19.44
C ASP A 824 47.37 34.64 18.84
N GLU A 825 47.45 34.77 17.51
CA GLU A 825 48.51 34.44 16.54
C GLU A 825 48.71 33.02 15.89
N ILE A 826 48.35 33.00 14.59
CA ILE A 826 49.20 32.67 13.42
C ILE A 826 49.70 31.23 13.17
N GLY A 827 49.30 30.73 11.98
CA GLY A 827 50.09 29.80 11.15
C GLY A 827 50.02 28.31 11.52
N GLY A 828 50.17 27.37 10.60
CA GLY A 828 50.41 27.47 9.15
C GLY A 828 51.01 26.16 8.62
N PHE A 829 50.63 25.79 7.38
CA PHE A 829 51.22 24.73 6.54
C PHE A 829 51.15 23.25 6.98
N ALA A 830 50.45 22.52 6.11
CA ALA A 830 50.52 21.09 5.80
C ALA A 830 51.88 20.39 5.98
N ARG A 831 51.80 19.09 6.33
CA ARG A 831 52.39 18.02 5.49
C ARG A 831 51.83 16.63 5.79
N GLU A 832 51.73 15.82 4.74
CA GLU A 832 51.46 14.39 4.81
C GLU A 832 52.56 13.64 5.56
N ARG A 833 52.21 12.53 6.23
CA ARG A 833 52.95 11.27 6.06
C ARG A 833 52.20 10.04 6.60
N ASN A 834 52.13 9.03 5.73
CA ASN A 834 51.84 7.64 6.06
C ASN A 834 52.60 7.14 7.30
N ARG A 835 51.94 6.37 8.20
CA ARG A 835 52.14 4.90 8.29
C ARG A 835 51.42 4.21 9.46
N LYS A 836 50.91 3.01 9.13
CA LYS A 836 50.89 1.76 9.90
C LYS A 836 50.01 1.60 11.16
N ASP A 837 49.16 0.59 11.05
CA ASP A 837 49.09 -0.59 11.94
C ASP A 837 49.33 -0.38 13.44
N HIS A 838 48.27 -0.51 14.25
CA HIS A 838 48.34 -1.27 15.51
C HIS A 838 47.08 -2.12 15.69
N ARG A 839 47.27 -3.40 16.01
CA ARG A 839 46.24 -4.36 16.42
C ARG A 839 46.11 -4.37 17.95
N PHE A 840 44.97 -4.86 18.43
CA PHE A 840 44.64 -5.21 19.82
C PHE A 840 44.52 -4.01 20.79
N LYS A 841 43.46 -3.90 21.59
CA LYS A 841 42.61 -4.97 22.16
C LYS A 841 41.14 -4.89 21.75
#